data_AF-A0AAU5UKP4-F1
#
_entry.id   AF-A0AAU5UKP4-F1
#
_cell.length_a   1.000
_cell.length_b   1.000
_cell.length_c   1.000
_cell.angle_alpha   90.00
_cell.angle_beta   90.00
_cell.angle_gamma   90.00
#
_symmetry.space_group_name_H-M   'P 1'
#
loop_
_entity.id
_entity.type
_entity.pdbx_description
1 polymer ?
#
loop_
_entity_poly.entity_id
_entity_poly.type
_entity_poly.pdbx_seq_one_letter_code
_entity_poly.pdbx_strand_id
1 'polypeptide(L)'
;MTNDKLQPGLPVVEVDQAFPLMTTDSVARPTTGSGTGDQSPVVSAAIRDVLGWRPRVQDPKAFTAALTASFELSTFEDHVVTKYVPRGVAVQADLGGVTGGQASLYLRAKAAHEQITRMLDSLQPLRTDADPQDCEAYRTLVRDSVRRIVTEFGREGGPRVPLVDSAFGVLTGFNPTTTGGSVGSPPASGFSRFVAAIRPRTSVGSGPTTVPAAVAEIDPDSVPGQLGALRDRFGLDDDHVNTVDEEKQRTSFWTLVELVTDLQRSWALRRTDFTLGAGSGFLGTDLVQISRLLAAASEQVDEFEAVLDSVLVSGAERQTVILDRGTGLTLDDLTQWLRVFVTEDGPNIIRDTGRDGLVSTFTPTAIDLLVTLRDKLVRRLIPCGSSGCAGGCHCGSRGKVTCIPLGCCTPLPPGMYSGRVKIAVSTLCGLIERLTAKAIRIGRFSGVVLLDLAVMPFEDDTQALGQDFVRVEVRGLHLRPTYVPAFVTGGEQPFDLSTLVLPLQGSASGDDDHLSGIFQRGALPDSLQQLLTDAGGRGILLAASEVPLAIVDGELGRLVQGPSVTTWPRLRPAYDVDPDGAPDAWSEIPPNQRFVPQSPVDPLEPEPADDDCLDDCDDDCEDCGCGCHGFQVAHSALARFRAILADKDVQERARKLADDWPELRELADSRFVKTLRSDELQDLLTAVDVANARRTEDEVVEERAERAEAKVERRIEDLEIRAEVALQAALRARKELERAKELAKPREPEPDQEAEVEAVPQEPAPFLAVANQLKATSPAKRTAKKTAARKTAAKTVAKTVAKKTAGSRGRRS
;
A
#
# COMPACT_ATOMS: atom_id res chain seq x y z
N MET A 1 -35.88 -31.15 -44.36
CA MET A 1 -36.84 -30.73 -45.42
C MET A 1 -36.67 -29.23 -45.66
N THR A 2 -36.96 -28.79 -46.88
CA THR A 2 -36.77 -27.44 -47.45
C THR A 2 -37.10 -26.24 -46.56
N ASN A 3 -36.25 -25.21 -46.57
CA ASN A 3 -36.53 -23.99 -47.36
C ASN A 3 -35.39 -22.96 -47.30
N ASP A 4 -35.07 -22.39 -48.45
CA ASP A 4 -34.20 -21.22 -48.59
C ASP A 4 -34.80 -19.98 -47.92
N LYS A 5 -33.96 -19.23 -47.20
CA LYS A 5 -34.13 -17.79 -46.99
C LYS A 5 -32.78 -17.08 -47.03
N LEU A 6 -32.45 -16.59 -48.22
CA LEU A 6 -31.41 -15.57 -48.42
C LEU A 6 -31.77 -14.33 -47.60
N GLN A 7 -30.85 -13.86 -46.76
CA GLN A 7 -30.98 -12.53 -46.15
C GLN A 7 -30.57 -11.45 -47.17
N PRO A 8 -31.32 -10.35 -47.30
CA PRO A 8 -30.91 -9.23 -48.15
C PRO A 8 -29.73 -8.48 -47.52
N GLY A 9 -28.68 -8.24 -48.30
CA GLY A 9 -27.51 -7.48 -47.85
C GLY A 9 -27.86 -6.01 -47.56
N LEU A 10 -27.40 -5.52 -46.41
CA LEU A 10 -27.43 -4.09 -46.09
C LEU A 10 -26.40 -3.35 -46.97
N PRO A 11 -26.74 -2.17 -47.53
CA PRO A 11 -25.80 -1.39 -48.31
C PRO A 11 -24.70 -0.81 -47.41
N VAL A 12 -23.46 -1.20 -47.66
CA VAL A 12 -22.29 -0.52 -47.09
C VAL A 12 -22.19 0.85 -47.77
N VAL A 13 -22.40 1.92 -47.00
CA VAL A 13 -22.15 3.28 -47.47
C VAL A 13 -20.68 3.59 -47.23
N GLU A 14 -19.85 3.35 -48.25
CA GLU A 14 -18.47 3.84 -48.28
C GLU A 14 -18.50 5.38 -48.39
N VAL A 15 -18.11 6.07 -47.32
CA VAL A 15 -17.88 7.52 -47.35
C VAL A 15 -16.38 7.76 -47.53
N ASP A 16 -15.95 7.69 -48.78
CA ASP A 16 -14.66 8.23 -49.21
C ASP A 16 -14.70 9.77 -49.10
N GLN A 17 -14.05 10.32 -48.08
CA GLN A 17 -13.55 11.70 -48.11
C GLN A 17 -12.11 11.75 -47.64
N ALA A 18 -11.23 12.16 -48.55
CA ALA A 18 -9.80 12.28 -48.36
C ALA A 18 -9.39 13.69 -47.86
N PHE A 19 -8.09 13.80 -47.55
CA PHE A 19 -7.29 15.02 -47.28
C PHE A 19 -7.30 15.57 -45.83
N PRO A 20 -6.19 16.21 -45.38
CA PRO A 20 -4.86 15.59 -45.31
C PRO A 20 -4.10 15.88 -43.98
N LEU A 21 -3.01 15.15 -43.76
CA LEU A 21 -2.08 15.31 -42.62
C LEU A 21 -1.22 16.58 -42.68
N MET A 22 -1.30 17.43 -41.65
CA MET A 22 -0.25 18.30 -41.06
C MET A 22 -0.82 18.85 -39.73
N THR A 23 -0.10 19.06 -38.62
CA THR A 23 1.29 18.79 -38.20
C THR A 23 1.32 18.78 -36.65
N THR A 24 2.37 18.20 -36.07
CA THR A 24 2.92 18.42 -34.71
C THR A 24 2.18 19.32 -33.70
N ASP A 25 1.87 18.78 -32.51
CA ASP A 25 2.12 19.43 -31.21
C ASP A 25 2.12 18.34 -30.12
N SER A 26 3.13 18.19 -29.25
CA SER A 26 3.72 19.12 -28.28
C SER A 26 2.83 19.34 -27.05
N VAL A 27 3.31 18.92 -25.88
CA VAL A 27 2.53 18.84 -24.63
C VAL A 27 2.64 20.17 -23.88
N ALA A 28 1.54 20.94 -23.85
CA ALA A 28 1.42 22.13 -23.04
C ALA A 28 0.26 22.02 -22.04
N ARG A 29 0.55 22.29 -20.76
CA ARG A 29 -0.43 22.37 -19.66
C ARG A 29 -1.19 23.71 -19.77
N PRO A 30 -2.52 23.75 -19.59
CA PRO A 30 -3.32 24.91 -19.97
C PRO A 30 -3.14 26.10 -19.02
N THR A 31 -3.13 27.31 -19.60
CA THR A 31 -3.44 28.57 -18.91
C THR A 31 -4.80 29.08 -19.37
N THR A 32 -5.50 29.79 -18.50
CA THR A 32 -6.89 30.21 -18.69
C THR A 32 -7.02 31.35 -19.71
N GLY A 33 -7.20 30.99 -20.99
CA GLY A 33 -7.51 31.90 -22.09
C GLY A 33 -8.94 31.74 -22.60
N SER A 34 -9.77 32.78 -22.46
CA SER A 34 -11.12 32.81 -23.01
C SER A 34 -11.10 32.92 -24.55
N GLY A 35 -11.29 31.79 -25.21
CA GLY A 35 -11.48 31.68 -26.66
C GLY A 35 -12.33 30.44 -26.96
N THR A 36 -13.20 30.52 -27.97
CA THR A 36 -14.16 29.48 -28.39
C THR A 36 -13.52 28.09 -28.38
N GLY A 37 -13.88 27.29 -27.36
CA GLY A 37 -13.00 26.26 -26.83
C GLY A 37 -12.92 24.98 -27.65
N ASP A 38 -11.71 24.45 -27.73
CA ASP A 38 -11.47 23.05 -28.08
C ASP A 38 -12.16 22.13 -27.06
N GLN A 39 -13.21 21.44 -27.50
CA GLN A 39 -13.97 20.48 -26.67
C GLN A 39 -13.26 19.11 -26.58
N SER A 40 -12.18 18.88 -27.35
CA SER A 40 -11.45 17.61 -27.37
C SER A 40 -11.04 17.09 -25.99
N PRO A 41 -10.54 17.92 -25.04
CA PRO A 41 -10.20 17.45 -23.69
C PRO A 41 -11.42 17.01 -22.88
N VAL A 42 -12.56 17.71 -23.03
CA VAL A 42 -13.82 17.43 -22.31
C VAL A 42 -14.44 16.15 -22.87
N VAL A 43 -14.51 16.00 -24.19
CA VAL A 43 -14.95 14.77 -24.87
C VAL A 43 -14.04 13.60 -24.53
N SER A 44 -12.72 13.80 -24.48
CA SER A 44 -11.74 12.77 -24.09
C SER A 44 -11.81 12.37 -22.61
N ALA A 45 -12.33 13.24 -21.73
CA ALA A 45 -12.64 12.91 -20.35
C ALA A 45 -13.94 12.10 -20.28
N ALA A 46 -15.03 12.61 -20.87
CA ALA A 46 -16.33 11.92 -20.89
C ALA A 46 -16.25 10.50 -21.50
N ILE A 47 -15.52 10.30 -22.60
CA ILE A 47 -15.29 8.97 -23.18
C ILE A 47 -14.51 8.07 -22.21
N ARG A 48 -13.54 8.62 -21.46
CA ARG A 48 -12.76 7.86 -20.48
C ARG A 48 -13.58 7.45 -19.27
N ASP A 49 -14.52 8.29 -18.85
CA ASP A 49 -15.37 8.03 -17.69
C ASP A 49 -16.50 7.03 -18.04
N VAL A 50 -17.06 7.13 -19.26
CA VAL A 50 -18.09 6.19 -19.76
C VAL A 50 -17.51 4.81 -20.15
N LEU A 51 -16.30 4.75 -20.69
CA LEU A 51 -15.69 3.47 -21.09
C LEU A 51 -14.78 2.84 -20.02
N GLY A 52 -14.44 3.60 -18.97
CA GLY A 52 -13.35 3.25 -18.04
C GLY A 52 -11.96 3.20 -18.71
N TRP A 53 -11.87 3.55 -19.99
CA TRP A 53 -10.73 3.28 -20.87
C TRP A 53 -10.24 4.57 -21.53
N ARG A 54 -8.91 4.76 -21.64
CA ARG A 54 -8.34 5.93 -22.34
C ARG A 54 -8.09 5.57 -23.81
N PRO A 55 -8.80 6.18 -24.78
CA PRO A 55 -8.64 5.80 -26.17
C PRO A 55 -7.23 6.05 -26.69
N ARG A 56 -6.66 5.01 -27.32
CA ARG A 56 -5.47 5.15 -28.16
C ARG A 56 -5.93 5.22 -29.60
N VAL A 57 -5.56 6.28 -30.31
CA VAL A 57 -5.89 6.49 -31.74
C VAL A 57 -5.38 5.33 -32.61
N GLN A 58 -4.34 4.63 -32.15
CA GLN A 58 -3.71 3.46 -32.79
C GLN A 58 -4.51 2.15 -32.66
N ASP A 59 -5.52 2.05 -31.78
CA ASP A 59 -6.26 0.80 -31.53
C ASP A 59 -7.79 0.98 -31.60
N PRO A 60 -8.37 0.97 -32.81
CA PRO A 60 -9.82 1.00 -32.98
C PRO A 60 -10.51 -0.30 -32.52
N LYS A 61 -9.79 -1.43 -32.46
CA LYS A 61 -10.37 -2.72 -32.02
C LYS A 61 -10.66 -2.69 -30.52
N ALA A 62 -9.70 -2.25 -29.71
CA ALA A 62 -9.91 -2.04 -28.28
C ALA A 62 -11.05 -1.05 -28.00
N PHE A 63 -11.19 0.02 -28.79
CA PHE A 63 -12.31 0.96 -28.66
C PHE A 63 -13.67 0.30 -28.92
N THR A 64 -13.80 -0.47 -30.01
CA THR A 64 -15.05 -1.21 -30.30
C THR A 64 -15.36 -2.28 -29.25
N ALA A 65 -14.34 -2.95 -28.70
CA ALA A 65 -14.50 -3.91 -27.62
C ALA A 65 -14.94 -3.25 -26.30
N ALA A 66 -14.40 -2.07 -25.98
CA ALA A 66 -14.83 -1.28 -24.83
C ALA A 66 -16.29 -0.81 -24.97
N LEU A 67 -16.69 -0.30 -26.15
CA LEU A 67 -18.08 0.09 -26.43
C LEU A 67 -19.05 -1.08 -26.28
N THR A 68 -18.81 -2.20 -26.98
CA THR A 68 -19.67 -3.41 -26.96
C THR A 68 -19.83 -4.00 -25.56
N ALA A 69 -18.93 -3.69 -24.63
CA ALA A 69 -18.95 -4.22 -23.26
C ALA A 69 -19.18 -3.16 -22.17
N SER A 70 -19.42 -1.90 -22.53
CA SER A 70 -20.04 -0.87 -21.67
C SER A 70 -21.54 -0.67 -22.00
N PHE A 71 -21.99 -1.08 -23.20
CA PHE A 71 -23.35 -0.91 -23.67
C PHE A 71 -23.97 -2.25 -24.07
N GLU A 72 -24.98 -2.67 -23.31
CA GLU A 72 -25.80 -3.84 -23.66
C GLU A 72 -26.83 -3.43 -24.72
N LEU A 73 -26.77 -4.05 -25.90
CA LEU A 73 -27.72 -3.82 -26.98
C LEU A 73 -28.87 -4.82 -26.88
N SER A 74 -30.08 -4.32 -26.66
CA SER A 74 -31.30 -5.13 -26.62
C SER A 74 -32.29 -4.65 -27.69
N THR A 75 -32.85 -5.56 -28.48
CA THR A 75 -33.94 -5.23 -29.41
C THR A 75 -35.28 -5.35 -28.67
N PHE A 76 -35.98 -4.24 -28.52
CA PHE A 76 -37.34 -4.18 -27.97
C PHE A 76 -38.24 -3.56 -29.04
N GLU A 77 -39.37 -4.18 -29.37
CA GLU A 77 -40.36 -3.65 -30.33
C GLU A 77 -39.73 -3.02 -31.61
N ASP A 78 -38.93 -3.82 -32.33
CA ASP A 78 -38.22 -3.46 -33.56
C ASP A 78 -37.27 -2.24 -33.50
N HIS A 79 -36.91 -1.77 -32.30
CA HIS A 79 -35.86 -0.77 -32.09
C HIS A 79 -34.75 -1.26 -31.15
N VAL A 80 -33.53 -0.77 -31.37
CA VAL A 80 -32.35 -1.14 -30.57
C VAL A 80 -32.24 -0.20 -29.38
N VAL A 81 -32.47 -0.72 -28.18
CA VAL A 81 -32.29 -0.04 -26.90
C VAL A 81 -30.91 -0.34 -26.36
N THR A 82 -30.08 0.69 -26.25
CA THR A 82 -28.75 0.66 -25.61
C THR A 82 -28.90 0.88 -24.10
N LYS A 83 -28.58 -0.12 -23.28
CA LYS A 83 -28.47 0.04 -21.83
C LYS A 83 -27.01 0.25 -21.46
N TYR A 84 -26.67 1.41 -20.90
CA TYR A 84 -25.36 1.62 -20.31
C TYR A 84 -25.24 0.76 -19.04
N VAL A 85 -24.22 -0.09 -18.98
CA VAL A 85 -23.88 -0.88 -17.80
C VAL A 85 -22.54 -0.32 -17.30
N PRO A 86 -22.54 0.44 -16.19
CA PRO A 86 -21.30 1.04 -15.69
C PRO A 86 -20.31 -0.07 -15.33
N ARG A 87 -19.17 -0.06 -16.01
CA ARG A 87 -18.09 -1.00 -15.72
C ARG A 87 -17.48 -0.66 -14.36
N GLY A 88 -17.52 -1.62 -13.42
CA GLY A 88 -16.62 -1.59 -12.27
C GLY A 88 -15.17 -1.47 -12.76
N VAL A 89 -14.34 -0.71 -12.03
CA VAL A 89 -13.05 -0.18 -12.50
C VAL A 89 -12.12 -1.29 -13.03
N ALA A 90 -12.09 -1.45 -14.36
CA ALA A 90 -11.18 -2.33 -15.07
C ALA A 90 -9.96 -1.53 -15.53
N VAL A 91 -8.89 -1.54 -14.72
CA VAL A 91 -7.63 -0.86 -15.03
C VAL A 91 -6.91 -1.59 -16.16
N GLN A 92 -7.15 -1.16 -17.40
CA GLN A 92 -6.62 -1.83 -18.58
C GLN A 92 -5.14 -1.48 -18.84
N ALA A 93 -4.24 -2.30 -18.30
CA ALA A 93 -3.21 -2.87 -19.17
C ALA A 93 -3.90 -3.82 -20.16
N ASP A 94 -3.33 -4.14 -21.33
CA ASP A 94 -4.08 -4.83 -22.40
C ASP A 94 -4.44 -6.31 -22.13
N LEU A 95 -4.23 -6.77 -20.88
CA LEU A 95 -4.74 -8.02 -20.27
C LEU A 95 -5.38 -7.72 -18.90
N GLY A 96 -6.17 -6.64 -18.77
CA GLY A 96 -6.45 -5.78 -17.59
C GLY A 96 -6.82 -6.34 -16.20
N GLY A 97 -6.79 -7.65 -15.96
CA GLY A 97 -6.81 -8.24 -14.61
C GLY A 97 -5.68 -9.27 -14.37
N VAL A 98 -4.70 -9.32 -15.28
CA VAL A 98 -3.61 -10.28 -15.36
C VAL A 98 -2.29 -9.55 -15.15
N THR A 99 -1.54 -9.94 -14.13
CA THR A 99 -0.30 -9.28 -13.72
C THR A 99 0.91 -9.73 -14.52
N GLY A 100 2.06 -9.03 -14.47
CA GLY A 100 3.22 -9.33 -15.31
C GLY A 100 3.68 -10.81 -15.25
N GLY A 101 3.79 -11.39 -14.06
CA GLY A 101 4.12 -12.81 -13.89
C GLY A 101 3.01 -13.75 -14.36
N GLN A 102 1.75 -13.37 -14.19
CA GLN A 102 0.59 -14.12 -14.68
C GLN A 102 0.46 -14.06 -16.21
N ALA A 103 0.70 -12.91 -16.83
CA ALA A 103 0.67 -12.70 -18.28
C ALA A 103 1.78 -13.51 -18.96
N SER A 104 2.97 -13.52 -18.35
CA SER A 104 4.08 -14.39 -18.77
C SER A 104 3.72 -15.89 -18.69
N LEU A 105 3.01 -16.34 -17.64
CA LEU A 105 2.50 -17.71 -17.56
C LEU A 105 1.41 -17.99 -18.61
N TYR A 106 0.45 -17.09 -18.76
CA TYR A 106 -0.67 -17.22 -19.70
C TYR A 106 -0.21 -17.29 -21.15
N LEU A 107 0.71 -16.42 -21.57
CA LEU A 107 1.28 -16.43 -22.92
C LEU A 107 2.08 -17.73 -23.19
N ARG A 108 2.89 -18.18 -22.22
CA ARG A 108 3.61 -19.46 -22.30
C ARG A 108 2.62 -20.64 -22.42
N ALA A 109 1.59 -20.66 -21.59
CA ALA A 109 0.57 -21.70 -21.60
C ALA A 109 -0.25 -21.72 -22.89
N LYS A 110 -0.58 -20.55 -23.45
CA LYS A 110 -1.30 -20.44 -24.73
C LYS A 110 -0.46 -21.01 -25.88
N ALA A 111 0.82 -20.63 -25.95
CA ALA A 111 1.75 -21.17 -26.95
C ALA A 111 1.91 -22.70 -26.80
N ALA A 112 2.12 -23.18 -25.57
CA ALA A 112 2.20 -24.61 -25.26
C ALA A 112 0.91 -25.35 -25.65
N HIS A 113 -0.27 -24.82 -25.33
CA HIS A 113 -1.57 -25.41 -25.72
C HIS A 113 -1.74 -25.51 -27.24
N GLU A 114 -1.37 -24.48 -28.00
CA GLU A 114 -1.41 -24.54 -29.48
C GLU A 114 -0.46 -25.61 -30.04
N GLN A 115 0.72 -25.79 -29.45
CA GLN A 115 1.67 -26.83 -29.84
C GLN A 115 1.20 -28.23 -29.43
N ILE A 116 0.83 -28.43 -28.16
CA ILE A 116 0.29 -29.70 -27.62
C ILE A 116 -0.92 -30.16 -28.43
N THR A 117 -1.86 -29.26 -28.79
CA THR A 117 -3.03 -29.62 -29.58
C THR A 117 -2.64 -30.17 -30.95
N ARG A 118 -1.73 -29.51 -31.68
CA ARG A 118 -1.24 -30.00 -32.98
C ARG A 118 -0.53 -31.35 -32.86
N MET A 119 0.22 -31.56 -31.78
CA MET A 119 0.93 -32.81 -31.52
C MET A 119 -0.05 -33.95 -31.21
N LEU A 120 -1.04 -33.73 -30.33
CA LEU A 120 -2.14 -34.68 -30.06
C LEU A 120 -2.86 -35.10 -31.34
N ASP A 121 -3.20 -34.14 -32.20
CA ASP A 121 -3.92 -34.38 -33.46
C ASP A 121 -3.07 -35.19 -34.46
N SER A 122 -1.73 -35.11 -34.36
CA SER A 122 -0.78 -35.84 -35.20
C SER A 122 -0.40 -37.24 -34.68
N LEU A 123 -0.62 -37.51 -33.39
CA LEU A 123 -0.24 -38.78 -32.76
C LEU A 123 -1.04 -39.96 -33.33
N GLN A 124 -0.35 -41.01 -33.75
CA GLN A 124 -0.94 -42.28 -34.21
C GLN A 124 -0.70 -43.40 -33.20
N PRO A 125 -1.67 -44.30 -32.94
CA PRO A 125 -1.44 -45.46 -32.10
C PRO A 125 -0.52 -46.47 -32.82
N LEU A 126 0.47 -46.99 -32.10
CA LEU A 126 1.38 -48.04 -32.56
C LEU A 126 0.77 -49.43 -32.38
N ARG A 127 -0.12 -49.58 -31.40
CA ARG A 127 -0.86 -50.81 -31.12
C ARG A 127 -1.87 -51.13 -32.22
N THR A 128 -1.75 -52.32 -32.80
CA THR A 128 -2.69 -52.86 -33.79
C THR A 128 -4.08 -53.16 -33.24
N ASP A 129 -4.22 -53.27 -31.91
CA ASP A 129 -5.47 -53.51 -31.18
C ASP A 129 -6.06 -52.24 -30.52
N ALA A 130 -5.50 -51.06 -30.80
CA ALA A 130 -5.98 -49.80 -30.24
C ALA A 130 -7.38 -49.44 -30.78
N ASP A 131 -8.35 -49.26 -29.87
CA ASP A 131 -9.68 -48.77 -30.24
C ASP A 131 -9.59 -47.26 -30.61
N PRO A 132 -9.96 -46.86 -31.84
CA PRO A 132 -9.91 -45.46 -32.26
C PRO A 132 -10.83 -44.55 -31.43
N GLN A 133 -11.89 -45.08 -30.81
CA GLN A 133 -12.79 -44.32 -29.94
C GLN A 133 -12.12 -44.01 -28.60
N ASP A 134 -11.46 -45.00 -27.97
CA ASP A 134 -10.66 -44.79 -26.76
C ASP A 134 -9.54 -43.77 -27.05
N CYS A 135 -8.83 -43.91 -28.18
CA CYS A 135 -7.76 -42.99 -28.57
C CYS A 135 -8.23 -41.52 -28.66
N GLU A 136 -9.36 -41.24 -29.33
CA GLU A 136 -9.89 -39.87 -29.42
C GLU A 136 -10.46 -39.37 -28.09
N ALA A 137 -11.01 -40.25 -27.25
CA ALA A 137 -11.42 -39.91 -25.89
C ALA A 137 -10.22 -39.42 -25.06
N TYR A 138 -9.08 -40.13 -25.09
CA TYR A 138 -7.86 -39.69 -24.40
C TYR A 138 -7.27 -38.39 -24.98
N ARG A 139 -7.23 -38.22 -26.31
CA ARG A 139 -6.85 -36.92 -26.91
C ARG A 139 -7.73 -35.79 -26.39
N THR A 140 -9.04 -36.00 -26.35
CA THR A 140 -10.02 -35.01 -25.89
C THR A 140 -9.84 -34.67 -24.41
N LEU A 141 -9.59 -35.66 -23.55
CA LEU A 141 -9.33 -35.46 -22.12
C LEU A 141 -8.06 -34.61 -21.88
N VAL A 142 -6.96 -34.91 -22.56
CA VAL A 142 -5.71 -34.13 -22.43
C VAL A 142 -5.93 -32.70 -22.97
N ARG A 143 -6.59 -32.56 -24.12
CA ARG A 143 -6.90 -31.27 -24.76
C ARG A 143 -7.74 -30.37 -23.84
N ASP A 144 -8.77 -30.90 -23.19
CA ASP A 144 -9.60 -30.15 -22.24
C ASP A 144 -8.84 -29.77 -20.96
N SER A 145 -8.08 -30.69 -20.37
CA SER A 145 -7.25 -30.40 -19.19
C SER A 145 -6.23 -29.28 -19.44
N VAL A 146 -5.54 -29.28 -20.58
CA VAL A 146 -4.60 -28.20 -20.94
C VAL A 146 -5.34 -26.89 -21.23
N ARG A 147 -6.49 -26.93 -21.92
CA ARG A 147 -7.35 -25.75 -22.14
C ARG A 147 -7.82 -25.13 -20.82
N ARG A 148 -8.16 -25.95 -19.83
CA ARG A 148 -8.56 -25.52 -18.49
C ARG A 148 -7.43 -24.79 -17.75
N ILE A 149 -6.20 -25.27 -17.87
CA ILE A 149 -5.00 -24.60 -17.31
C ILE A 149 -4.81 -23.21 -17.94
N VAL A 150 -4.86 -23.11 -19.28
CA VAL A 150 -4.78 -21.82 -19.99
C VAL A 150 -5.90 -20.87 -19.55
N THR A 151 -7.12 -21.38 -19.37
CA THR A 151 -8.28 -20.58 -18.95
C THR A 151 -8.13 -20.04 -17.53
N GLU A 152 -7.64 -20.83 -16.58
CA GLU A 152 -7.36 -20.34 -15.22
C GLU A 152 -6.17 -19.38 -15.19
N PHE A 153 -5.12 -19.56 -16.00
CA PHE A 153 -4.04 -18.56 -16.10
C PHE A 153 -4.49 -17.24 -16.72
N GLY A 154 -5.47 -17.25 -17.62
CA GLY A 154 -6.07 -16.02 -18.18
C GLY A 154 -7.05 -15.31 -17.25
N ARG A 155 -7.31 -15.84 -16.04
CA ARG A 155 -8.33 -15.36 -15.12
C ARG A 155 -7.97 -14.02 -14.46
N GLU A 156 -8.87 -13.05 -14.56
CA GLU A 156 -8.74 -11.78 -13.83
C GLU A 156 -8.75 -11.97 -12.31
N GLY A 157 -7.76 -11.39 -11.63
CA GLY A 157 -7.58 -11.54 -10.18
C GLY A 157 -6.88 -12.83 -9.78
N GLY A 158 -6.11 -13.42 -10.70
CA GLY A 158 -5.20 -14.54 -10.48
C GLY A 158 -5.81 -15.93 -10.74
N PRO A 159 -4.98 -16.93 -11.10
CA PRO A 159 -5.41 -18.31 -11.25
C PRO A 159 -5.84 -18.92 -9.92
N ARG A 160 -6.89 -19.75 -9.95
CA ARG A 160 -7.31 -20.50 -8.75
C ARG A 160 -6.35 -21.66 -8.50
N VAL A 161 -5.40 -21.46 -7.59
CA VAL A 161 -4.31 -22.41 -7.29
C VAL A 161 -4.79 -23.86 -7.13
N PRO A 162 -5.86 -24.18 -6.35
CA PRO A 162 -6.32 -25.57 -6.22
C PRO A 162 -6.87 -26.18 -7.51
N LEU A 163 -7.42 -25.37 -8.43
CA LEU A 163 -7.93 -25.86 -9.71
C LEU A 163 -6.80 -26.12 -10.71
N VAL A 164 -5.75 -25.29 -10.69
CA VAL A 164 -4.55 -25.50 -11.51
C VAL A 164 -3.76 -26.71 -11.00
N ASP A 165 -3.52 -26.80 -9.68
CA ASP A 165 -2.88 -27.96 -9.05
C ASP A 165 -3.67 -29.25 -9.33
N SER A 166 -5.00 -29.22 -9.27
CA SER A 166 -5.85 -30.35 -9.64
C SER A 166 -5.79 -30.70 -11.12
N ALA A 167 -5.70 -29.73 -12.03
CA ALA A 167 -5.63 -29.99 -13.47
C ALA A 167 -4.29 -30.62 -13.86
N PHE A 168 -3.17 -30.12 -13.30
CA PHE A 168 -1.86 -30.77 -13.46
C PHE A 168 -1.84 -32.16 -12.83
N GLY A 169 -2.39 -32.32 -11.61
CA GLY A 169 -2.47 -33.64 -10.95
C GLY A 169 -3.29 -34.68 -11.73
N VAL A 170 -4.29 -34.26 -12.50
CA VAL A 170 -5.04 -35.14 -13.41
C VAL A 170 -4.23 -35.47 -14.67
N LEU A 171 -3.52 -34.49 -15.25
CA LEU A 171 -2.68 -34.70 -16.44
C LEU A 171 -1.47 -35.61 -16.18
N THR A 172 -0.68 -35.29 -15.15
CA THR A 172 0.63 -35.90 -14.89
C THR A 172 0.63 -36.85 -13.70
N GLY A 173 -0.49 -37.03 -12.99
CA GLY A 173 -0.58 -37.82 -11.75
C GLY A 173 0.13 -37.19 -10.54
N PHE A 174 0.98 -36.18 -10.74
CA PHE A 174 1.75 -35.55 -9.68
C PHE A 174 0.95 -34.44 -8.99
N ASN A 175 0.65 -34.64 -7.71
CA ASN A 175 -0.01 -33.63 -6.89
C ASN A 175 1.01 -32.92 -5.98
N PRO A 176 1.23 -31.60 -6.13
CA PRO A 176 2.23 -30.84 -5.37
C PRO A 176 1.90 -30.65 -3.87
N THR A 177 0.78 -31.19 -3.38
CA THR A 177 0.50 -31.31 -1.94
C THR A 177 0.94 -32.65 -1.33
N THR A 178 1.18 -33.68 -2.15
CA THR A 178 1.44 -35.05 -1.67
C THR A 178 2.94 -35.33 -1.47
N THR A 179 3.82 -34.51 -2.03
CA THR A 179 5.29 -34.67 -1.96
C THR A 179 5.88 -34.49 -0.54
N GLY A 180 5.06 -34.17 0.46
CA GLY A 180 5.44 -34.00 1.86
C GLY A 180 5.35 -35.26 2.75
N GLY A 181 4.90 -36.41 2.24
CA GLY A 181 4.92 -37.63 3.06
C GLY A 181 4.27 -38.88 2.46
N SER A 182 4.85 -40.04 2.83
CA SER A 182 4.45 -41.42 2.52
C SER A 182 5.22 -42.10 1.38
N VAL A 183 6.39 -42.66 1.74
CA VAL A 183 6.99 -43.80 1.03
C VAL A 183 6.87 -45.03 1.93
N GLY A 184 6.05 -46.00 1.50
CA GLY A 184 6.17 -47.43 1.84
C GLY A 184 6.07 -47.87 3.31
N SER A 185 4.89 -48.36 3.69
CA SER A 185 4.81 -49.51 4.61
C SER A 185 3.75 -50.50 4.12
N PRO A 186 4.07 -51.82 4.05
CA PRO A 186 3.13 -52.84 3.57
C PRO A 186 2.03 -53.13 4.61
N PRO A 187 0.89 -53.72 4.19
CA PRO A 187 -0.27 -53.89 5.06
C PRO A 187 -0.06 -55.01 6.10
N ALA A 188 0.21 -54.64 7.34
CA ALA A 188 0.17 -55.56 8.48
C ALA A 188 -1.26 -55.69 9.02
N SER A 189 -1.84 -56.88 8.89
CA SER A 189 -3.14 -57.24 9.45
C SER A 189 -3.06 -57.50 10.96
N GLY A 190 -4.10 -57.10 11.72
CA GLY A 190 -4.47 -57.78 12.97
C GLY A 190 -4.56 -56.94 14.25
N PHE A 191 -5.79 -56.81 14.76
CA PHE A 191 -6.18 -56.67 16.17
C PHE A 191 -5.10 -56.37 17.24
N SER A 192 -5.18 -55.18 17.87
CA SER A 192 -5.54 -55.09 19.30
C SER A 192 -5.80 -53.66 19.79
N ARG A 193 -6.40 -53.57 20.98
CA ARG A 193 -6.96 -52.36 21.61
C ARG A 193 -6.19 -51.94 22.88
N PHE A 194 -6.25 -50.64 23.18
CA PHE A 194 -6.31 -50.02 24.53
C PHE A 194 -5.05 -49.89 25.45
N VAL A 195 -4.87 -48.66 25.96
CA VAL A 195 -4.28 -48.21 27.26
C VAL A 195 -2.77 -47.89 27.40
N ALA A 196 -2.51 -46.81 28.18
CA ALA A 196 -1.29 -46.39 28.91
C ALA A 196 -0.21 -45.49 28.24
N ALA A 197 -0.38 -44.17 28.41
CA ALA A 197 0.40 -43.30 29.30
C ALA A 197 1.92 -43.53 29.58
N ILE A 198 2.68 -42.44 29.43
CA ILE A 198 3.94 -42.05 30.15
C ILE A 198 5.17 -42.95 29.94
N ARG A 199 6.07 -42.51 29.04
CA ARG A 199 7.52 -42.27 29.29
C ARG A 199 8.21 -41.66 28.05
N PRO A 200 9.29 -40.86 28.21
CA PRO A 200 10.06 -40.36 27.09
C PRO A 200 10.92 -41.47 26.48
N ARG A 201 11.03 -41.50 25.14
CA ARG A 201 12.05 -42.30 24.44
C ARG A 201 12.98 -41.33 23.72
N THR A 202 14.25 -41.38 24.10
CA THR A 202 15.34 -40.93 23.25
C THR A 202 15.40 -41.81 22.00
N SER A 203 15.31 -41.21 20.83
CA SER A 203 15.53 -41.90 19.56
C SER A 203 16.44 -41.05 18.67
N VAL A 204 17.72 -41.45 18.63
CA VAL A 204 18.61 -41.09 17.53
C VAL A 204 18.01 -41.69 16.26
N GLY A 205 17.65 -40.86 15.30
CA GLY A 205 17.03 -41.28 14.05
C GLY A 205 17.32 -40.25 12.96
N SER A 206 18.17 -40.63 12.01
CA SER A 206 18.48 -39.80 10.85
C SER A 206 17.22 -39.61 10.00
N GLY A 207 16.63 -38.41 10.04
CA GLY A 207 15.55 -38.02 9.14
C GLY A 207 16.11 -37.53 7.80
N PRO A 208 15.52 -37.90 6.64
CA PRO A 208 15.99 -37.40 5.35
C PRO A 208 15.69 -35.91 5.19
N THR A 209 16.70 -35.16 4.78
CA THR A 209 16.65 -33.72 4.54
C THR A 209 15.60 -33.38 3.48
N THR A 210 14.49 -32.73 3.85
CA THR A 210 13.55 -32.13 2.89
C THR A 210 14.11 -30.82 2.35
N VAL A 211 15.09 -30.94 1.47
CA VAL A 211 15.30 -29.99 0.36
C VAL A 211 13.91 -29.74 -0.28
N PRO A 212 13.55 -28.54 -0.77
CA PRO A 212 12.38 -28.39 -1.63
C PRO A 212 12.54 -29.38 -2.78
N ALA A 213 11.76 -30.47 -2.74
CA ALA A 213 12.08 -31.68 -3.48
C ALA A 213 12.33 -31.31 -4.94
N ALA A 214 13.54 -31.56 -5.42
CA ALA A 214 13.86 -31.44 -6.84
C ALA A 214 12.76 -32.20 -7.57
N VAL A 215 11.90 -31.46 -8.28
CA VAL A 215 10.63 -32.00 -8.80
C VAL A 215 11.01 -33.22 -9.61
N ALA A 216 10.66 -34.40 -9.08
CA ALA A 216 11.19 -35.68 -9.56
C ALA A 216 11.06 -35.67 -11.07
N GLU A 217 12.19 -35.77 -11.77
CA GLU A 217 12.25 -35.54 -13.20
C GLU A 217 11.28 -36.52 -13.85
N ILE A 218 10.18 -35.98 -14.39
CA ILE A 218 9.05 -36.78 -14.86
C ILE A 218 9.49 -37.40 -16.18
N ASP A 219 10.08 -38.58 -16.06
CA ASP A 219 10.46 -39.43 -17.17
C ASP A 219 9.23 -39.72 -18.05
N PRO A 220 9.26 -39.40 -19.37
CA PRO A 220 8.15 -39.64 -20.28
C PRO A 220 7.70 -41.10 -20.34
N ASP A 221 8.60 -42.06 -20.15
CA ASP A 221 8.29 -43.49 -20.20
C ASP A 221 7.64 -43.99 -18.89
N SER A 222 7.63 -43.19 -17.81
CA SER A 222 6.96 -43.52 -16.54
C SER A 222 5.94 -42.46 -16.06
N VAL A 223 5.63 -41.43 -16.86
CA VAL A 223 4.64 -40.40 -16.53
C VAL A 223 3.27 -41.02 -16.14
N PRO A 224 2.69 -40.66 -14.97
CA PRO A 224 1.35 -41.12 -14.57
C PRO A 224 0.24 -40.19 -15.08
N GLY A 225 -1.01 -40.42 -14.65
CA GLY A 225 -2.17 -39.60 -14.99
C GLY A 225 -2.71 -39.83 -16.40
N GLN A 226 -3.40 -38.82 -16.96
CA GLN A 226 -3.96 -38.89 -18.31
C GLN A 226 -2.89 -39.05 -19.39
N LEU A 227 -1.67 -38.52 -19.20
CA LEU A 227 -0.56 -38.68 -20.15
C LEU A 227 -0.04 -40.12 -20.17
N GLY A 228 0.13 -40.75 -19.00
CA GLY A 228 0.48 -42.17 -18.91
C GLY A 228 -0.60 -43.06 -19.53
N ALA A 229 -1.87 -42.80 -19.23
CA ALA A 229 -2.97 -43.54 -19.84
C ALA A 229 -3.04 -43.36 -21.37
N LEU A 230 -2.68 -42.19 -21.91
CA LEU A 230 -2.57 -41.97 -23.34
C LEU A 230 -1.41 -42.80 -23.94
N ARG A 231 -0.22 -42.80 -23.30
CA ARG A 231 0.93 -43.63 -23.70
C ARG A 231 0.55 -45.11 -23.80
N ASP A 232 0.01 -45.67 -22.71
CA ASP A 232 -0.29 -47.10 -22.59
C ASP A 232 -1.38 -47.56 -23.58
N ARG A 233 -2.29 -46.66 -23.96
CA ARG A 233 -3.38 -46.92 -24.91
C ARG A 233 -2.95 -46.81 -26.36
N PHE A 234 -2.08 -45.86 -26.68
CA PHE A 234 -1.50 -45.74 -28.01
C PHE A 234 -0.36 -46.74 -28.22
N GLY A 235 0.23 -47.30 -27.15
CA GLY A 235 1.43 -48.16 -27.22
C GLY A 235 2.68 -47.35 -27.50
N LEU A 236 2.83 -46.17 -26.90
CA LEU A 236 3.96 -45.26 -27.12
C LEU A 236 5.14 -45.59 -26.18
N ASP A 237 5.44 -46.88 -26.05
CA ASP A 237 6.55 -47.44 -25.26
C ASP A 237 7.67 -47.97 -26.19
N ASP A 238 8.75 -48.50 -25.62
CA ASP A 238 9.90 -49.03 -26.37
C ASP A 238 9.56 -50.36 -27.09
N ASP A 239 8.66 -51.17 -26.53
CA ASP A 239 8.34 -52.52 -27.01
C ASP A 239 7.54 -52.52 -28.33
N HIS A 240 6.80 -51.43 -28.62
CA HIS A 240 5.99 -51.30 -29.83
C HIS A 240 6.66 -50.52 -30.99
N VAL A 241 7.85 -49.93 -30.79
CA VAL A 241 8.55 -49.17 -31.85
C VAL A 241 9.39 -50.12 -32.71
N ASN A 242 8.98 -50.31 -33.97
CA ASN A 242 9.65 -51.19 -34.94
C ASN A 242 10.18 -50.44 -36.18
N THR A 243 9.68 -49.23 -36.44
CA THR A 243 10.03 -48.40 -37.60
C THR A 243 10.33 -46.95 -37.22
N VAL A 244 11.03 -46.24 -38.11
CA VAL A 244 11.42 -44.83 -37.92
C VAL A 244 10.20 -43.89 -37.81
N ASP A 245 9.09 -44.21 -38.48
CA ASP A 245 7.85 -43.43 -38.35
C ASP A 245 7.19 -43.62 -36.98
N GLU A 246 7.31 -44.80 -36.37
CA GLU A 246 6.81 -45.11 -35.03
C GLU A 246 7.71 -44.50 -33.95
N GLU A 247 9.03 -44.52 -34.14
CA GLU A 247 10.01 -43.80 -33.31
C GLU A 247 9.66 -42.30 -33.26
N LYS A 248 9.37 -41.70 -34.41
CA LYS A 248 8.91 -40.31 -34.52
C LYS A 248 7.58 -40.04 -33.78
N GLN A 249 6.66 -41.01 -33.71
CA GLN A 249 5.45 -40.88 -32.89
C GLN A 249 5.79 -40.87 -31.39
N ARG A 250 6.68 -41.75 -30.93
CA ARG A 250 7.16 -41.75 -29.53
C ARG A 250 7.92 -40.47 -29.18
N THR A 251 8.82 -39.97 -30.04
CA THR A 251 9.47 -38.67 -29.84
C THR A 251 8.45 -37.52 -29.76
N SER A 252 7.40 -37.55 -30.61
CA SER A 252 6.32 -36.56 -30.57
C SER A 252 5.51 -36.62 -29.27
N PHE A 253 5.35 -37.80 -28.67
CA PHE A 253 4.76 -37.95 -27.34
C PHE A 253 5.69 -37.44 -26.23
N TRP A 254 6.98 -37.77 -26.27
CA TRP A 254 7.96 -37.27 -25.31
C TRP A 254 7.98 -35.74 -25.25
N THR A 255 8.11 -35.06 -26.40
CA THR A 255 8.07 -33.59 -26.46
C THR A 255 6.73 -33.02 -25.98
N LEU A 256 5.62 -33.75 -26.13
CA LEU A 256 4.34 -33.34 -25.56
C LEU A 256 4.37 -33.39 -24.02
N VAL A 257 4.95 -34.45 -23.43
CA VAL A 257 5.12 -34.57 -21.98
C VAL A 257 6.02 -33.44 -21.46
N GLU A 258 7.17 -33.19 -22.10
CA GLU A 258 8.10 -32.09 -21.76
C GLU A 258 7.40 -30.72 -21.72
N LEU A 259 6.57 -30.39 -22.71
CA LEU A 259 5.82 -29.13 -22.75
C LEU A 259 4.84 -28.98 -21.56
N VAL A 260 4.23 -30.09 -21.11
CA VAL A 260 3.32 -30.09 -19.96
C VAL A 260 4.11 -29.99 -18.65
N THR A 261 5.22 -30.71 -18.51
CA THR A 261 6.04 -30.71 -17.29
C THR A 261 6.79 -29.39 -17.09
N ASP A 262 7.27 -28.75 -18.17
CA ASP A 262 7.82 -27.39 -18.11
C ASP A 262 6.77 -26.34 -17.73
N LEU A 263 5.52 -26.50 -18.18
CA LEU A 263 4.43 -25.62 -17.75
C LEU A 263 4.08 -25.87 -16.28
N GLN A 264 4.09 -27.13 -15.82
CA GLN A 264 3.89 -27.50 -14.42
C GLN A 264 5.02 -26.97 -13.52
N ARG A 265 6.28 -27.03 -13.96
CA ARG A 265 7.46 -26.47 -13.28
C ARG A 265 7.39 -24.93 -13.23
N SER A 266 7.02 -24.30 -14.34
CA SER A 266 6.78 -22.84 -14.43
C SER A 266 5.70 -22.38 -13.44
N TRP A 267 4.65 -23.18 -13.29
CA TRP A 267 3.59 -22.96 -12.33
C TRP A 267 4.06 -23.17 -10.89
N ALA A 268 4.73 -24.29 -10.59
CA ALA A 268 5.22 -24.61 -9.25
C ALA A 268 6.15 -23.53 -8.68
N LEU A 269 6.97 -22.91 -9.53
CA LEU A 269 7.86 -21.79 -9.16
C LEU A 269 7.12 -20.48 -8.85
N ARG A 270 5.94 -20.24 -9.43
CA ARG A 270 5.16 -18.99 -9.29
C ARG A 270 3.89 -19.13 -8.46
N ARG A 271 3.47 -20.35 -8.08
CA ARG A 271 2.24 -20.57 -7.29
C ARG A 271 2.29 -19.92 -5.92
N THR A 272 3.50 -19.76 -5.36
CA THR A 272 3.80 -19.01 -4.14
C THR A 272 3.33 -17.56 -4.26
N ASP A 273 3.62 -16.89 -5.36
CA ASP A 273 3.30 -15.49 -5.63
C ASP A 273 1.78 -15.24 -5.74
N PHE A 274 1.00 -16.31 -5.97
CA PHE A 274 -0.47 -16.30 -5.96
C PHE A 274 -1.10 -16.78 -4.65
N THR A 275 -0.30 -17.23 -3.67
CA THR A 275 -0.78 -17.81 -2.39
C THR A 275 -0.23 -17.13 -1.13
N LEU A 276 0.97 -16.54 -1.19
CA LEU A 276 1.68 -16.02 -0.03
C LEU A 276 1.17 -14.64 0.48
N GLY A 277 1.80 -14.19 1.56
CA GLY A 277 1.38 -13.05 2.38
C GLY A 277 1.69 -11.68 1.78
N ALA A 278 1.65 -10.66 2.65
CA ALA A 278 1.87 -9.27 2.27
C ALA A 278 3.18 -9.07 1.49
N GLY A 279 3.17 -8.14 0.55
CA GLY A 279 4.33 -7.74 -0.25
C GLY A 279 4.72 -8.71 -1.37
N SER A 280 4.44 -10.01 -1.24
CA SER A 280 4.77 -11.03 -2.25
C SER A 280 3.75 -11.16 -3.39
N GLY A 281 2.51 -10.68 -3.20
CA GLY A 281 1.45 -10.74 -4.19
C GLY A 281 1.64 -9.79 -5.37
N PHE A 282 1.29 -10.23 -6.58
CA PHE A 282 1.28 -9.33 -7.74
C PHE A 282 0.20 -8.25 -7.61
N LEU A 283 0.59 -6.96 -7.62
CA LEU A 283 -0.30 -5.80 -7.40
C LEU A 283 -1.67 -5.90 -8.11
N GLY A 284 -1.69 -6.12 -9.43
CA GLY A 284 -2.96 -6.17 -10.19
C GLY A 284 -3.89 -7.32 -9.80
N THR A 285 -3.36 -8.41 -9.24
CA THR A 285 -4.12 -9.57 -8.76
C THR A 285 -4.92 -9.17 -7.53
N ASP A 286 -4.26 -8.55 -6.55
CA ASP A 286 -4.92 -8.07 -5.34
C ASP A 286 -5.80 -6.85 -5.61
N LEU A 287 -5.45 -5.96 -6.55
CA LEU A 287 -6.30 -4.85 -6.98
C LEU A 287 -7.67 -5.32 -7.51
N VAL A 288 -7.70 -6.37 -8.34
CA VAL A 288 -8.96 -6.96 -8.83
C VAL A 288 -9.75 -7.63 -7.70
N GLN A 289 -9.09 -8.12 -6.65
CA GLN A 289 -9.78 -8.67 -5.48
C GLN A 289 -10.35 -7.55 -4.60
N ILE A 290 -9.61 -6.44 -4.44
CA ILE A 290 -10.06 -5.23 -3.74
C ILE A 290 -11.24 -4.59 -4.47
N SER A 291 -11.20 -4.43 -5.80
CA SER A 291 -12.33 -3.84 -6.55
C SER A 291 -13.61 -4.69 -6.47
N ARG A 292 -13.48 -6.03 -6.49
CA ARG A 292 -14.60 -6.95 -6.25
C ARG A 292 -15.14 -6.87 -4.81
N LEU A 293 -14.27 -6.65 -3.82
CA LEU A 293 -14.67 -6.45 -2.42
C LEU A 293 -15.33 -5.08 -2.19
N LEU A 294 -14.88 -4.03 -2.87
CA LEU A 294 -15.52 -2.70 -2.86
C LEU A 294 -16.94 -2.78 -3.42
N ALA A 295 -17.12 -3.42 -4.58
CA ALA A 295 -18.45 -3.62 -5.18
C ALA A 295 -19.40 -4.45 -4.28
N ALA A 296 -18.90 -5.54 -3.69
CA ALA A 296 -19.68 -6.32 -2.73
C ALA A 296 -20.01 -5.53 -1.45
N ALA A 297 -19.10 -4.65 -1.01
CA ALA A 297 -19.34 -3.77 0.13
C ALA A 297 -20.36 -2.68 -0.19
N SER A 298 -20.36 -2.09 -1.39
CA SER A 298 -21.37 -1.09 -1.79
C SER A 298 -22.77 -1.69 -1.85
N GLU A 299 -22.93 -2.87 -2.46
CA GLU A 299 -24.21 -3.60 -2.45
C GLU A 299 -24.67 -3.91 -1.00
N GLN A 300 -23.73 -4.23 -0.10
CA GLN A 300 -24.05 -4.51 1.30
C GLN A 300 -24.36 -3.24 2.12
N VAL A 301 -23.85 -2.07 1.75
CA VAL A 301 -24.24 -0.78 2.34
C VAL A 301 -25.66 -0.41 1.93
N ASP A 302 -26.01 -0.58 0.64
CA ASP A 302 -27.39 -0.39 0.15
C ASP A 302 -28.39 -1.32 0.86
N GLU A 303 -28.07 -2.61 0.96
CA GLU A 303 -28.88 -3.59 1.71
C GLU A 303 -28.96 -3.24 3.21
N PHE A 304 -27.90 -2.67 3.80
CA PHE A 304 -27.92 -2.25 5.21
C PHE A 304 -28.90 -1.09 5.43
N GLU A 305 -28.86 -0.06 4.59
CA GLU A 305 -29.83 1.06 4.64
C GLU A 305 -31.27 0.59 4.40
N ALA A 306 -31.49 -0.28 3.41
CA ALA A 306 -32.80 -0.88 3.15
C ALA A 306 -33.31 -1.72 4.34
N VAL A 307 -32.41 -2.45 5.02
CA VAL A 307 -32.73 -3.19 6.24
C VAL A 307 -33.08 -2.23 7.39
N LEU A 308 -32.39 -1.10 7.55
CA LEU A 308 -32.71 -0.07 8.56
C LEU A 308 -34.10 0.54 8.32
N ASP A 309 -34.41 0.91 7.07
CA ASP A 309 -35.73 1.43 6.70
C ASP A 309 -36.83 0.37 6.94
N SER A 310 -36.55 -0.92 6.67
CA SER A 310 -37.49 -2.02 6.94
C SER A 310 -37.82 -2.24 8.42
N VAL A 311 -36.97 -1.74 9.33
CA VAL A 311 -37.20 -1.77 10.79
C VAL A 311 -37.54 -0.39 11.37
N LEU A 312 -38.02 0.51 10.50
CA LEU A 312 -38.48 1.88 10.79
C LEU A 312 -37.39 2.88 11.21
N VAL A 313 -36.10 2.52 11.12
CA VAL A 313 -34.98 3.44 11.39
C VAL A 313 -34.66 4.27 10.15
N SER A 314 -35.55 5.23 9.89
CA SER A 314 -35.52 6.14 8.73
C SER A 314 -34.27 7.03 8.72
N GLY A 315 -33.92 7.61 7.56
CA GLY A 315 -32.77 8.54 7.44
C GLY A 315 -32.76 9.70 8.45
N ALA A 316 -33.92 10.30 8.73
CA ALA A 316 -34.03 11.35 9.76
C ALA A 316 -33.75 10.82 11.18
N GLU A 317 -34.05 9.56 11.47
CA GLU A 317 -33.67 8.92 12.73
C GLU A 317 -32.18 8.60 12.75
N ARG A 318 -31.61 8.06 11.64
CA ARG A 318 -30.16 7.79 11.50
C ARG A 318 -29.31 9.01 11.84
N GLN A 319 -29.73 10.20 11.41
CA GLN A 319 -29.08 11.49 11.69
C GLN A 319 -29.12 11.93 13.17
N THR A 320 -29.95 11.28 14.00
CA THR A 320 -30.05 11.56 15.44
C THR A 320 -29.43 10.47 16.32
N VAL A 321 -29.16 9.29 15.76
CA VAL A 321 -28.56 8.16 16.49
C VAL A 321 -27.05 8.36 16.61
N ILE A 322 -26.61 8.97 17.71
CA ILE A 322 -25.19 9.22 18.00
C ILE A 322 -24.48 7.90 18.35
N LEU A 323 -23.59 7.45 17.47
CA LEU A 323 -22.71 6.31 17.69
C LEU A 323 -21.53 6.69 18.60
N ASP A 324 -20.97 7.89 18.50
CA ASP A 324 -19.92 8.34 19.43
C ASP A 324 -20.18 9.75 19.96
N ARG A 325 -20.22 9.88 21.29
CA ARG A 325 -20.41 11.17 21.97
C ARG A 325 -19.13 12.02 22.02
N GLY A 326 -17.96 11.42 21.83
CA GLY A 326 -16.68 12.15 21.81
C GLY A 326 -16.46 12.89 20.50
N THR A 327 -16.79 12.25 19.37
CA THR A 327 -16.65 12.83 18.02
C THR A 327 -17.94 13.41 17.44
N GLY A 328 -19.09 13.06 18.02
CA GLY A 328 -20.41 13.43 17.50
C GLY A 328 -20.91 12.51 16.37
N LEU A 329 -20.14 11.50 15.96
CA LEU A 329 -20.46 10.61 14.84
C LEU A 329 -21.84 9.97 14.98
N THR A 330 -22.73 10.23 14.01
CA THR A 330 -24.06 9.63 13.92
C THR A 330 -24.04 8.32 13.12
N LEU A 331 -25.17 7.61 13.10
CA LEU A 331 -25.34 6.42 12.27
C LEU A 331 -25.34 6.79 10.78
N ASP A 332 -25.93 7.94 10.42
CA ASP A 332 -25.99 8.44 9.03
C ASP A 332 -24.59 8.82 8.53
N ASP A 333 -23.78 9.48 9.36
CA ASP A 333 -22.38 9.83 9.04
C ASP A 333 -21.55 8.58 8.76
N LEU A 334 -21.71 7.52 9.56
CA LEU A 334 -20.99 6.26 9.35
C LEU A 334 -21.43 5.54 8.07
N THR A 335 -22.73 5.50 7.77
CA THR A 335 -23.22 4.90 6.51
C THR A 335 -22.78 5.72 5.30
N GLN A 336 -22.81 7.05 5.38
CA GLN A 336 -22.35 7.93 4.31
C GLN A 336 -20.84 7.82 4.09
N TRP A 337 -20.04 7.77 5.15
CA TRP A 337 -18.59 7.58 5.05
C TRP A 337 -18.24 6.22 4.44
N LEU A 338 -18.91 5.14 4.88
CA LEU A 338 -18.78 3.83 4.24
C LEU A 338 -19.13 3.88 2.75
N ARG A 339 -20.30 4.45 2.41
CA ARG A 339 -20.79 4.60 1.04
C ARG A 339 -19.77 5.31 0.15
N VAL A 340 -19.39 6.54 0.49
CA VAL A 340 -18.42 7.35 -0.28
C VAL A 340 -17.08 6.62 -0.41
N PHE A 341 -16.59 5.97 0.66
CA PHE A 341 -15.35 5.21 0.59
C PHE A 341 -15.43 4.03 -0.39
N VAL A 342 -16.53 3.26 -0.39
CA VAL A 342 -16.61 2.06 -1.24
C VAL A 342 -16.99 2.37 -2.69
N THR A 343 -17.71 3.48 -2.96
CA THR A 343 -18.13 3.85 -4.33
C THR A 343 -17.22 4.86 -5.02
N GLU A 344 -16.57 5.76 -4.29
CA GLU A 344 -15.83 6.91 -4.85
C GLU A 344 -14.36 6.93 -4.40
N ASP A 345 -14.08 7.21 -3.13
CA ASP A 345 -12.70 7.46 -2.67
C ASP A 345 -11.80 6.23 -2.85
N GLY A 346 -12.25 5.06 -2.43
CA GLY A 346 -11.50 3.81 -2.53
C GLY A 346 -11.10 3.48 -3.98
N PRO A 347 -12.07 3.42 -4.93
CA PRO A 347 -11.80 3.27 -6.35
C PRO A 347 -10.88 4.37 -6.94
N ASN A 348 -11.07 5.63 -6.56
CA ASN A 348 -10.26 6.76 -7.06
C ASN A 348 -8.82 6.70 -6.55
N ILE A 349 -8.60 6.43 -5.26
CA ILE A 349 -7.26 6.25 -4.67
C ILE A 349 -6.52 5.12 -5.41
N ILE A 350 -7.17 3.97 -5.60
CA ILE A 350 -6.61 2.83 -6.35
C ILE A 350 -6.21 3.22 -7.78
N ARG A 351 -7.07 3.99 -8.48
CA ARG A 351 -6.87 4.40 -9.88
C ARG A 351 -5.73 5.40 -10.05
N ASP A 352 -5.70 6.42 -9.19
CA ASP A 352 -4.90 7.62 -9.43
C ASP A 352 -3.55 7.60 -8.69
N THR A 353 -3.46 6.87 -7.57
CA THR A 353 -2.24 6.78 -6.74
C THR A 353 -1.53 5.43 -6.78
N GLY A 354 -2.19 4.40 -7.34
CA GLY A 354 -1.65 3.05 -7.43
C GLY A 354 -1.27 2.45 -6.08
N ARG A 355 -0.07 1.87 -5.99
CA ARG A 355 0.45 1.24 -4.76
C ARG A 355 0.64 2.25 -3.62
N ASP A 356 0.94 3.50 -3.93
CA ASP A 356 1.46 4.43 -2.94
C ASP A 356 0.36 5.02 -2.07
N GLY A 357 -0.73 5.53 -2.67
CA GLY A 357 -1.92 5.91 -1.90
C GLY A 357 -2.73 4.72 -1.41
N LEU A 358 -2.53 3.51 -1.94
CA LEU A 358 -3.01 2.29 -1.28
C LEU A 358 -2.40 2.12 0.12
N VAL A 359 -1.08 2.32 0.24
CA VAL A 359 -0.37 2.26 1.53
C VAL A 359 -0.67 3.49 2.39
N SER A 360 -0.53 4.70 1.84
CA SER A 360 -0.58 5.94 2.63
C SER A 360 -1.98 6.48 2.91
N THR A 361 -3.02 6.00 2.21
CA THR A 361 -4.37 6.58 2.33
C THR A 361 -5.44 5.50 2.43
N PHE A 362 -5.59 4.63 1.42
CA PHE A 362 -6.65 3.62 1.37
C PHE A 362 -6.61 2.67 2.59
N THR A 363 -5.44 2.13 2.90
CA THR A 363 -5.31 1.14 3.99
C THR A 363 -5.58 1.75 5.36
N PRO A 364 -5.00 2.91 5.74
CA PRO A 364 -5.41 3.64 6.95
C PRO A 364 -6.91 3.93 7.00
N THR A 365 -7.51 4.48 5.94
CA THR A 365 -8.95 4.78 5.92
C THR A 365 -9.82 3.53 6.06
N ALA A 366 -9.43 2.40 5.45
CA ALA A 366 -10.11 1.11 5.60
C ALA A 366 -9.98 0.55 7.04
N ILE A 367 -8.83 0.72 7.69
CA ILE A 367 -8.62 0.37 9.10
C ILE A 367 -9.49 1.22 10.02
N ASP A 368 -9.51 2.54 9.84
CA ASP A 368 -10.31 3.46 10.66
C ASP A 368 -11.82 3.20 10.50
N LEU A 369 -12.28 2.93 9.27
CA LEU A 369 -13.64 2.47 8.99
C LEU A 369 -13.95 1.15 9.69
N LEU A 370 -13.06 0.15 9.59
CA LEU A 370 -13.23 -1.15 10.23
C LEU A 370 -13.30 -1.03 11.76
N VAL A 371 -12.39 -0.26 12.36
CA VAL A 371 -12.36 -0.02 13.81
C VAL A 371 -13.63 0.72 14.25
N THR A 372 -14.04 1.77 13.53
CA THR A 372 -15.25 2.53 13.83
C THR A 372 -16.51 1.67 13.74
N LEU A 373 -16.69 0.94 12.63
CA LEU A 373 -17.80 0.02 12.43
C LEU A 373 -17.86 -1.06 13.51
N ARG A 374 -16.72 -1.71 13.79
CA ARG A 374 -16.61 -2.79 14.78
C ARG A 374 -16.87 -2.29 16.21
N ASP A 375 -16.24 -1.21 16.61
CA ASP A 375 -16.22 -0.78 18.01
C ASP A 375 -17.42 0.10 18.39
N LYS A 376 -17.91 0.94 17.46
CA LYS A 376 -19.03 1.85 17.72
C LYS A 376 -20.39 1.24 17.35
N LEU A 377 -20.47 0.35 16.36
CA LEU A 377 -21.72 -0.29 15.92
C LEU A 377 -21.78 -1.80 16.28
N VAL A 378 -20.89 -2.64 15.74
CA VAL A 378 -20.99 -4.11 15.88
C VAL A 378 -21.00 -4.54 17.35
N ARG A 379 -20.05 -4.08 18.17
CA ARG A 379 -19.96 -4.41 19.61
C ARG A 379 -21.20 -4.01 20.43
N ARG A 380 -21.99 -3.03 19.96
CA ARG A 380 -23.26 -2.62 20.62
C ARG A 380 -24.45 -3.48 20.24
N LEU A 381 -24.40 -4.10 19.06
CA LEU A 381 -25.49 -4.93 18.51
C LEU A 381 -25.28 -6.42 18.79
N ILE A 382 -24.02 -6.87 18.80
CA ILE A 382 -23.63 -8.26 18.93
C ILE A 382 -22.67 -8.39 20.14
N PRO A 383 -23.20 -8.73 21.34
CA PRO A 383 -22.37 -9.06 22.49
C PRO A 383 -21.45 -10.25 22.14
N CYS A 384 -20.17 -10.12 22.47
CA CYS A 384 -19.13 -11.05 22.04
C CYS A 384 -19.35 -12.50 22.51
N GLY A 385 -18.96 -13.48 21.68
CA GLY A 385 -19.05 -14.91 21.99
C GLY A 385 -17.78 -15.53 22.58
N SER A 386 -16.84 -14.71 23.07
CA SER A 386 -15.53 -15.21 23.55
C SER A 386 -15.62 -15.90 24.91
N SER A 387 -14.80 -16.93 25.11
CA SER A 387 -14.77 -17.76 26.33
C SER A 387 -14.36 -17.00 27.60
N GLY A 388 -13.76 -15.82 27.48
CA GLY A 388 -13.30 -14.98 28.60
C GLY A 388 -14.37 -14.05 29.22
N CYS A 389 -15.64 -14.20 28.87
CA CYS A 389 -16.72 -13.29 29.28
C CYS A 389 -17.17 -13.41 30.75
N ALA A 390 -16.24 -13.32 31.71
CA ALA A 390 -16.50 -13.34 33.14
C ALA A 390 -16.95 -11.97 33.73
N GLY A 391 -16.85 -10.89 32.95
CA GLY A 391 -17.00 -9.49 33.43
C GLY A 391 -18.24 -8.72 32.96
N GLY A 392 -19.37 -9.39 32.64
CA GLY A 392 -20.65 -8.70 32.41
C GLY A 392 -21.24 -8.75 30.99
N CYS A 393 -20.65 -9.49 30.05
CA CYS A 393 -21.30 -9.75 28.76
C CYS A 393 -22.53 -10.68 28.91
N HIS A 394 -23.66 -10.31 28.30
CA HIS A 394 -24.91 -11.08 28.31
C HIS A 394 -24.89 -12.37 27.47
N CYS A 395 -23.74 -12.71 26.86
CA CYS A 395 -23.51 -13.88 26.02
C CYS A 395 -23.63 -15.24 26.74
N GLY A 396 -23.59 -15.28 28.08
CA GLY A 396 -23.68 -16.53 28.85
C GLY A 396 -25.05 -17.24 28.81
N SER A 397 -26.10 -16.63 28.25
CA SER A 397 -27.45 -17.19 28.30
C SER A 397 -27.87 -18.00 27.07
N ARG A 398 -27.25 -19.18 26.87
CA ARG A 398 -27.86 -20.25 26.06
C ARG A 398 -29.20 -20.66 26.70
N GLY A 399 -30.30 -20.06 26.24
CA GLY A 399 -31.66 -20.36 26.71
C GLY A 399 -32.44 -19.20 27.34
N LYS A 400 -31.89 -17.97 27.44
CA LYS A 400 -32.72 -16.79 27.77
C LYS A 400 -33.06 -16.03 26.49
N VAL A 401 -34.34 -15.75 26.29
CA VAL A 401 -34.79 -14.78 25.29
C VAL A 401 -34.12 -13.45 25.62
N THR A 402 -33.28 -12.93 24.73
CA THR A 402 -32.74 -11.57 24.88
C THR A 402 -33.88 -10.60 24.63
N CYS A 403 -34.47 -10.09 25.71
CA CYS A 403 -35.45 -9.02 25.63
C CYS A 403 -34.84 -7.85 24.85
N ILE A 404 -35.56 -7.37 23.82
CA ILE A 404 -35.19 -6.11 23.16
C ILE A 404 -35.22 -5.04 24.26
N PRO A 405 -34.14 -4.25 24.44
CA PRO A 405 -34.14 -3.21 25.45
C PRO A 405 -35.13 -2.12 24.98
N LEU A 406 -36.21 -1.95 25.75
CA LEU A 406 -37.28 -0.98 25.51
C LEU A 406 -37.27 0.03 26.65
N GLY A 407 -36.65 1.18 26.45
CA GLY A 407 -36.61 2.26 27.44
C GLY A 407 -36.04 3.55 26.87
N CYS A 408 -36.42 4.69 27.43
CA CYS A 408 -35.96 6.01 26.97
C CYS A 408 -34.44 6.23 27.10
N CYS A 409 -33.74 5.38 27.86
CA CYS A 409 -32.29 5.44 28.07
C CYS A 409 -31.50 4.45 27.20
N THR A 410 -32.12 3.75 26.24
CA THR A 410 -31.39 2.81 25.37
C THR A 410 -30.56 3.58 24.34
N PRO A 411 -29.28 3.21 24.13
CA PRO A 411 -28.38 3.99 23.28
C PRO A 411 -28.68 3.88 21.78
N LEU A 412 -29.53 2.94 21.37
CA LEU A 412 -29.95 2.70 19.99
C LEU A 412 -31.48 2.47 19.94
N PRO A 413 -32.15 2.80 18.82
CA PRO A 413 -33.57 2.50 18.61
C PRO A 413 -33.90 1.00 18.67
N PRO A 414 -35.14 0.61 19.04
CA PRO A 414 -35.56 -0.79 19.12
C PRO A 414 -35.34 -1.59 17.82
N GLY A 415 -35.53 -0.96 16.65
CA GLY A 415 -35.33 -1.58 15.34
C GLY A 415 -33.89 -2.09 15.10
N MET A 416 -32.90 -1.38 15.66
CA MET A 416 -31.48 -1.75 15.57
C MET A 416 -31.17 -3.13 16.16
N TYR A 417 -31.94 -3.56 17.16
CA TYR A 417 -31.74 -4.86 17.83
C TYR A 417 -32.35 -6.04 17.08
N SER A 418 -32.99 -5.81 15.93
CA SER A 418 -33.56 -6.86 15.09
C SER A 418 -32.50 -7.84 14.56
N GLY A 419 -32.93 -9.07 14.27
CA GLY A 419 -32.04 -10.08 13.69
C GLY A 419 -31.48 -9.68 12.31
N ARG A 420 -32.29 -8.98 11.49
CA ARG A 420 -31.88 -8.52 10.16
C ARG A 420 -30.76 -7.49 10.22
N VAL A 421 -30.90 -6.45 11.06
CA VAL A 421 -29.85 -5.44 11.27
C VAL A 421 -28.55 -6.09 11.74
N LYS A 422 -28.62 -7.03 12.70
CA LYS A 422 -27.43 -7.77 13.18
C LYS A 422 -26.74 -8.57 12.09
N ILE A 423 -27.50 -9.23 11.21
CA ILE A 423 -26.95 -9.97 10.07
C ILE A 423 -26.29 -9.01 9.08
N ALA A 424 -27.00 -7.95 8.64
CA ALA A 424 -26.47 -6.98 7.69
C ALA A 424 -25.18 -6.30 8.19
N VAL A 425 -25.16 -5.83 9.44
CA VAL A 425 -23.99 -5.22 10.07
C VAL A 425 -22.83 -6.22 10.22
N SER A 426 -23.11 -7.48 10.54
CA SER A 426 -22.07 -8.51 10.63
C SER A 426 -21.47 -8.84 9.25
N THR A 427 -22.30 -8.93 8.21
CA THR A 427 -21.83 -9.18 6.83
C THR A 427 -21.01 -8.01 6.32
N LEU A 428 -21.48 -6.77 6.54
CA LEU A 428 -20.75 -5.55 6.19
C LEU A 428 -19.40 -5.47 6.88
N CYS A 429 -19.35 -5.71 8.20
CA CYS A 429 -18.09 -5.75 8.95
C CYS A 429 -17.12 -6.81 8.39
N GLY A 430 -17.62 -8.01 8.06
CA GLY A 430 -16.79 -9.07 7.47
C GLY A 430 -16.30 -8.77 6.04
N LEU A 431 -17.02 -7.94 5.27
CA LEU A 431 -16.55 -7.47 3.96
C LEU A 431 -15.46 -6.41 4.12
N ILE A 432 -15.65 -5.41 5.00
CA ILE A 432 -14.63 -4.38 5.28
C ILE A 432 -13.37 -5.01 5.93
N GLU A 433 -13.53 -6.03 6.78
CA GLU A 433 -12.41 -6.78 7.36
C GLU A 433 -11.58 -7.49 6.27
N ARG A 434 -12.25 -8.17 5.32
CA ARG A 434 -11.58 -8.81 4.17
C ARG A 434 -10.93 -7.79 3.22
N LEU A 435 -11.57 -6.65 3.01
CA LEU A 435 -11.05 -5.54 2.22
C LEU A 435 -9.75 -5.01 2.84
N THR A 436 -9.78 -4.74 4.14
CA THR A 436 -8.63 -4.25 4.93
C THR A 436 -7.50 -5.29 4.94
N ALA A 437 -7.81 -6.56 5.22
CA ALA A 437 -6.84 -7.66 5.19
C ALA A 437 -6.25 -7.95 3.79
N LYS A 438 -6.89 -7.43 2.72
CA LYS A 438 -6.35 -7.43 1.36
C LYS A 438 -5.52 -6.18 1.06
N ALA A 439 -5.96 -5.01 1.50
CA ALA A 439 -5.22 -3.76 1.35
C ALA A 439 -3.86 -3.81 2.08
N ILE A 440 -3.83 -4.32 3.32
CA ILE A 440 -2.60 -4.55 4.11
C ILE A 440 -1.59 -5.48 3.40
N ARG A 441 -2.02 -6.29 2.42
CA ARG A 441 -1.08 -7.11 1.63
C ARG A 441 -0.29 -6.31 0.60
N ILE A 442 -0.74 -5.11 0.23
CA ILE A 442 -0.13 -4.30 -0.82
C ILE A 442 0.82 -3.28 -0.18
N GLY A 443 2.02 -3.74 0.20
CA GLY A 443 3.11 -2.87 0.70
C GLY A 443 4.07 -2.40 -0.41
N ARG A 444 4.84 -1.34 -0.12
CA ARG A 444 5.98 -0.91 -0.98
C ARG A 444 7.13 -1.93 -0.94
N PHE A 445 7.57 -2.28 0.27
CA PHE A 445 8.51 -3.37 0.51
C PHE A 445 7.80 -4.72 0.45
N SER A 446 8.40 -5.72 -0.19
CA SER A 446 7.79 -7.01 -0.50
C SER A 446 7.78 -8.03 0.65
N GLY A 447 8.14 -7.58 1.85
CA GLY A 447 8.18 -8.37 3.08
C GLY A 447 8.46 -7.47 4.27
N VAL A 448 8.78 -8.07 5.41
CA VAL A 448 9.20 -7.35 6.62
C VAL A 448 10.57 -6.72 6.39
N VAL A 449 10.75 -5.46 6.80
CA VAL A 449 12.07 -4.85 6.95
C VAL A 449 12.38 -4.79 8.43
N LEU A 450 13.53 -5.32 8.86
CA LEU A 450 13.99 -5.17 10.24
C LEU A 450 15.04 -4.06 10.29
N LEU A 451 14.93 -3.18 11.29
CA LEU A 451 15.76 -1.98 11.43
C LEU A 451 16.78 -2.18 12.55
N ASP A 452 16.29 -2.25 13.78
CA ASP A 452 17.11 -2.37 14.99
C ASP A 452 16.64 -3.53 15.88
N LEU A 453 17.56 -3.96 16.75
CA LEU A 453 17.38 -5.01 17.74
C LEU A 453 17.88 -4.49 19.08
N ALA A 454 16.97 -4.29 20.04
CA ALA A 454 17.31 -4.02 21.43
C ALA A 454 17.23 -5.30 22.25
N VAL A 455 18.30 -5.65 22.96
CA VAL A 455 18.32 -6.79 23.88
C VAL A 455 18.64 -6.29 25.28
N MET A 456 17.68 -6.41 26.19
CA MET A 456 17.75 -5.92 27.56
C MET A 456 17.73 -7.08 28.56
N PRO A 457 18.44 -6.98 29.69
CA PRO A 457 18.25 -7.94 30.78
C PRO A 457 16.80 -7.93 31.24
N PHE A 458 16.23 -9.10 31.52
CA PHE A 458 14.88 -9.18 32.11
C PHE A 458 14.99 -9.04 33.63
N GLU A 459 14.86 -7.81 34.13
CA GLU A 459 14.90 -7.50 35.56
C GLU A 459 13.64 -8.04 36.28
N ASP A 460 13.77 -9.23 36.83
CA ASP A 460 12.82 -9.86 37.74
C ASP A 460 13.62 -10.64 38.80
N ASP A 461 13.06 -10.90 40.00
CA ASP A 461 13.76 -11.55 41.15
C ASP A 461 14.27 -12.99 40.86
N THR A 462 14.07 -13.47 39.63
CA THR A 462 14.48 -14.76 39.08
C THR A 462 15.99 -15.02 39.05
N GLN A 463 16.85 -14.03 39.30
CA GLN A 463 18.28 -14.27 39.57
C GLN A 463 18.48 -15.26 40.74
N ALA A 464 17.55 -15.31 41.70
CA ALA A 464 17.54 -16.30 42.80
C ALA A 464 17.34 -17.76 42.34
N LEU A 465 16.88 -18.00 41.11
CA LEU A 465 16.63 -19.33 40.52
C LEU A 465 17.70 -19.75 39.50
N GLY A 466 18.71 -18.92 39.23
CA GLY A 466 19.83 -19.26 38.35
C GLY A 466 19.47 -19.39 36.87
N GLN A 467 18.38 -18.79 36.42
CA GLN A 467 18.00 -18.71 35.00
C GLN A 467 18.16 -17.26 34.50
N ASP A 468 19.05 -17.06 33.53
CA ASP A 468 19.31 -15.75 32.93
C ASP A 468 18.44 -15.55 31.68
N PHE A 469 17.58 -14.53 31.72
CA PHE A 469 16.61 -14.20 30.69
C PHE A 469 16.82 -12.78 30.17
N VAL A 470 16.58 -12.60 28.87
CA VAL A 470 16.61 -11.28 28.23
C VAL A 470 15.29 -10.98 27.54
N ARG A 471 14.88 -9.71 27.58
CA ARG A 471 13.83 -9.19 26.69
C ARG A 471 14.49 -8.76 25.40
N VAL A 472 13.99 -9.29 24.30
CA VAL A 472 14.38 -8.91 22.95
C VAL A 472 13.25 -8.09 22.36
N GLU A 473 13.60 -6.95 21.81
CA GLU A 473 12.72 -6.04 21.07
C GLU A 473 13.32 -5.82 19.68
N VAL A 474 12.48 -5.94 18.65
CA VAL A 474 12.87 -5.79 17.25
C VAL A 474 11.99 -4.71 16.66
N ARG A 475 12.58 -3.66 16.08
CA ARG A 475 11.81 -2.67 15.32
C ARG A 475 11.93 -2.94 13.84
N GLY A 476 10.84 -2.68 13.12
CA GLY A 476 10.76 -2.98 11.71
C GLY A 476 9.64 -2.23 11.02
N LEU A 477 9.43 -2.56 9.74
CA LEU A 477 8.31 -2.10 8.93
C LEU A 477 7.57 -3.31 8.38
N HIS A 478 6.25 -3.20 8.28
CA HIS A 478 5.34 -4.30 7.89
C HIS A 478 5.39 -5.50 8.86
N LEU A 479 5.61 -5.24 10.13
CA LEU A 479 5.40 -6.25 11.17
C LEU A 479 3.90 -6.54 11.32
N ARG A 480 3.58 -7.51 12.16
CA ARG A 480 2.19 -7.89 12.45
C ARG A 480 2.06 -8.34 13.90
N PRO A 481 0.88 -8.17 14.51
CA PRO A 481 0.59 -8.75 15.83
C PRO A 481 0.70 -10.28 15.93
N THR A 482 0.72 -11.00 14.81
CA THR A 482 0.89 -12.47 14.78
C THR A 482 2.35 -12.89 14.64
N TYR A 483 3.27 -11.97 14.40
CA TYR A 483 4.67 -12.27 14.13
C TYR A 483 5.46 -12.45 15.43
N VAL A 484 6.37 -13.43 15.42
CA VAL A 484 7.17 -13.85 16.57
C VAL A 484 8.65 -13.76 16.15
N PRO A 485 9.50 -13.01 16.88
CA PRO A 485 10.93 -12.98 16.58
C PRO A 485 11.57 -14.32 16.94
N ALA A 486 12.58 -14.77 16.20
CA ALA A 486 13.28 -16.03 16.45
C ALA A 486 14.74 -15.94 15.98
N PHE A 487 15.70 -16.50 16.73
CA PHE A 487 17.10 -16.51 16.31
C PHE A 487 17.47 -17.83 15.63
N VAL A 488 18.36 -17.78 14.63
CA VAL A 488 18.91 -18.98 14.00
C VAL A 488 20.23 -19.36 14.67
N THR A 489 20.38 -20.63 15.06
CA THR A 489 21.61 -21.16 15.70
C THR A 489 22.42 -22.12 14.81
N GLY A 490 22.20 -22.07 13.49
CA GLY A 490 22.94 -22.85 12.48
C GLY A 490 23.27 -22.02 11.24
N GLY A 491 24.46 -22.23 10.66
CA GLY A 491 25.05 -21.38 9.63
C GLY A 491 24.69 -21.67 8.17
N GLU A 492 23.79 -22.62 7.90
CA GLU A 492 23.42 -23.01 6.53
C GLU A 492 21.94 -22.71 6.24
N GLN A 493 21.68 -21.93 5.18
CA GLN A 493 20.33 -21.79 4.62
C GLN A 493 19.97 -23.02 3.78
N PRO A 494 18.70 -23.46 3.72
CA PRO A 494 17.50 -22.82 4.30
C PRO A 494 17.26 -23.16 5.77
N PHE A 495 16.72 -22.19 6.52
CA PHE A 495 16.43 -22.34 7.95
C PHE A 495 15.20 -23.25 8.19
N ASP A 496 15.37 -24.30 8.98
CA ASP A 496 14.27 -25.13 9.48
C ASP A 496 13.80 -24.64 10.87
N LEU A 497 12.52 -24.86 11.20
CA LEU A 497 11.93 -24.49 12.49
C LEU A 497 12.65 -25.15 13.67
N SER A 498 13.28 -26.32 13.46
CA SER A 498 14.10 -27.00 14.47
C SER A 498 15.42 -26.29 14.81
N THR A 499 15.89 -25.40 13.91
CA THR A 499 17.12 -24.59 14.08
C THR A 499 16.84 -23.19 14.63
N LEU A 500 15.59 -22.91 14.99
CA LEU A 500 15.15 -21.63 15.54
C LEU A 500 15.05 -21.67 17.07
N VAL A 501 15.64 -20.67 17.69
CA VAL A 501 15.45 -20.33 19.09
C VAL A 501 14.21 -19.44 19.16
N LEU A 502 13.13 -19.99 19.70
CA LEU A 502 11.87 -19.29 19.91
C LEU A 502 11.83 -18.62 21.29
N PRO A 503 11.08 -17.53 21.46
CA PRO A 503 10.84 -16.92 22.77
C PRO A 503 10.00 -17.85 23.66
N LEU A 504 10.05 -17.60 24.98
CA LEU A 504 9.25 -18.32 25.96
C LEU A 504 7.77 -18.30 25.59
N GLN A 505 7.09 -19.43 25.78
CA GLN A 505 5.70 -19.60 25.39
C GLN A 505 4.80 -18.53 26.03
N GLY A 506 4.12 -17.74 25.19
CA GLY A 506 3.25 -16.65 25.64
C GLY A 506 3.95 -15.34 26.02
N SER A 507 5.28 -15.25 25.85
CA SER A 507 6.04 -14.01 26.07
C SER A 507 6.18 -13.12 24.82
N ALA A 508 5.80 -13.63 23.64
CA ALA A 508 5.88 -12.89 22.39
C ALA A 508 4.66 -11.97 22.20
N SER A 509 4.92 -10.74 21.76
CA SER A 509 3.89 -9.75 21.40
C SER A 509 4.42 -8.85 20.29
N GLY A 510 3.56 -8.36 19.41
CA GLY A 510 3.96 -7.43 18.35
C GLY A 510 2.83 -6.51 17.90
N ASP A 511 3.21 -5.50 17.13
CA ASP A 511 2.34 -4.62 16.38
C ASP A 511 2.87 -4.47 14.93
N ASP A 512 2.59 -3.34 14.27
CA ASP A 512 2.96 -3.10 12.88
C ASP A 512 4.41 -2.58 12.70
N ASP A 513 5.03 -2.08 13.79
CA ASP A 513 6.38 -1.47 13.82
C ASP A 513 7.34 -2.10 14.86
N HIS A 514 6.85 -2.92 15.79
CA HIS A 514 7.62 -3.53 16.89
C HIS A 514 7.25 -5.01 17.13
N LEU A 515 8.24 -5.86 17.38
CA LEU A 515 8.07 -7.20 17.97
C LEU A 515 8.84 -7.28 19.30
N SER A 516 8.31 -8.03 20.24
CA SER A 516 8.95 -8.36 21.51
C SER A 516 8.85 -9.85 21.84
N GLY A 517 9.80 -10.35 22.61
CA GLY A 517 9.80 -11.70 23.17
C GLY A 517 10.82 -11.86 24.29
N ILE A 518 10.60 -12.81 25.20
CA ILE A 518 11.57 -13.14 26.26
C ILE A 518 12.33 -14.39 25.86
N PHE A 519 13.65 -14.36 25.92
CA PHE A 519 14.54 -15.45 25.51
C PHE A 519 15.44 -15.87 26.66
N GLN A 520 15.80 -17.16 26.71
CA GLN A 520 16.83 -17.64 27.63
C GLN A 520 18.21 -17.27 27.07
N ARG A 521 19.03 -16.55 27.84
CA ARG A 521 20.31 -16.00 27.36
C ARG A 521 21.23 -17.07 26.77
N GLY A 522 21.39 -18.19 27.48
CA GLY A 522 22.25 -19.31 27.05
C GLY A 522 21.72 -20.11 25.85
N ALA A 523 20.56 -19.76 25.29
CA ALA A 523 20.04 -20.33 24.06
C ALA A 523 20.25 -19.41 22.83
N LEU A 524 20.70 -18.17 23.03
CA LEU A 524 20.94 -17.20 21.94
C LEU A 524 22.17 -17.59 21.09
N PRO A 525 22.34 -17.04 19.87
CA PRO A 525 23.56 -17.21 19.10
C PRO A 525 24.81 -16.74 19.87
N ASP A 526 25.93 -17.45 19.72
CA ASP A 526 27.17 -17.20 20.49
C ASP A 526 27.67 -15.76 20.36
N SER A 527 27.55 -15.15 19.17
CA SER A 527 27.89 -13.74 18.93
C SER A 527 27.10 -12.78 19.82
N LEU A 528 25.79 -13.03 19.98
CA LEU A 528 24.92 -12.23 20.83
C LEU A 528 25.18 -12.50 22.32
N GLN A 529 25.49 -13.75 22.70
CA GLN A 529 25.89 -14.09 24.07
C GLN A 529 27.18 -13.37 24.49
N GLN A 530 28.17 -13.27 23.58
CA GLN A 530 29.42 -12.56 23.82
C GLN A 530 29.17 -11.06 24.00
N LEU A 531 28.44 -10.41 23.07
CA LEU A 531 28.09 -8.98 23.16
C LEU A 531 27.36 -8.63 24.47
N LEU A 532 26.40 -9.47 24.92
CA LEU A 532 25.69 -9.29 26.19
C LEU A 532 26.59 -9.46 27.43
N THR A 533 27.70 -10.19 27.28
CA THR A 533 28.69 -10.41 28.35
C THR A 533 29.65 -9.23 28.43
N ASP A 534 30.13 -8.76 27.28
CA ASP A 534 30.98 -7.58 27.16
C ASP A 534 30.25 -6.29 27.58
N ALA A 535 28.94 -6.22 27.35
CA ALA A 535 28.07 -5.12 27.82
C ALA A 535 27.88 -5.07 29.36
N GLY A 536 28.40 -6.06 30.12
CA GLY A 536 28.42 -6.03 31.58
C GLY A 536 27.05 -5.99 32.25
N GLY A 537 26.03 -6.58 31.61
CA GLY A 537 24.64 -6.57 32.11
C GLY A 537 23.83 -5.32 31.73
N ARG A 538 24.38 -4.41 30.91
CA ARG A 538 23.59 -3.35 30.26
C ARG A 538 22.86 -3.91 29.04
N GLY A 539 21.73 -3.31 28.70
CA GLY A 539 21.06 -3.59 27.42
C GLY A 539 21.92 -3.12 26.24
N ILE A 540 21.81 -3.83 25.11
CA ILE A 540 22.49 -3.52 23.85
C ILE A 540 21.48 -3.16 22.77
N LEU A 541 21.85 -2.23 21.89
CA LEU A 541 21.10 -1.85 20.69
C LEU A 541 21.99 -2.13 19.49
N LEU A 542 21.52 -2.96 18.58
CA LEU A 542 22.26 -3.47 17.41
C LEU A 542 21.46 -3.21 16.14
N ALA A 543 22.10 -3.22 14.97
CA ALA A 543 21.35 -3.28 13.72
C ALA A 543 20.78 -4.70 13.54
N ALA A 544 19.52 -4.83 13.12
CA ALA A 544 18.89 -6.15 13.00
C ALA A 544 19.57 -7.07 11.97
N SER A 545 20.38 -6.51 11.06
CA SER A 545 21.21 -7.24 10.08
C SER A 545 22.48 -7.88 10.67
N GLU A 546 22.93 -7.47 11.86
CA GLU A 546 24.16 -7.98 12.50
C GLU A 546 23.94 -9.30 13.24
N VAL A 547 22.68 -9.70 13.43
CA VAL A 547 22.29 -10.87 14.21
C VAL A 547 21.49 -11.82 13.31
N PRO A 548 21.69 -13.15 13.38
CA PRO A 548 20.92 -14.12 12.60
C PRO A 548 19.48 -14.22 13.13
N LEU A 549 18.67 -13.23 12.77
CA LEU A 549 17.30 -13.03 13.21
C LEU A 549 16.33 -13.41 12.10
N ALA A 550 15.30 -14.16 12.47
CA ALA A 550 14.20 -14.55 11.64
C ALA A 550 12.87 -14.17 12.32
N ILE A 551 11.79 -14.22 11.54
CA ILE A 551 10.43 -13.99 12.01
C ILE A 551 9.63 -15.24 11.71
N VAL A 552 8.77 -15.65 12.65
CA VAL A 552 7.82 -16.74 12.47
C VAL A 552 6.41 -16.17 12.54
N ASP A 553 5.58 -16.48 11.55
CA ASP A 553 4.15 -16.19 11.62
C ASP A 553 3.50 -17.17 12.59
N GLY A 554 3.07 -16.69 13.76
CA GLY A 554 2.49 -17.49 14.84
C GLY A 554 1.15 -18.12 14.50
N GLU A 555 0.42 -17.64 13.49
CA GLU A 555 -0.79 -18.29 13.00
C GLU A 555 -0.49 -19.43 12.02
N LEU A 556 0.54 -19.25 11.17
CA LEU A 556 0.83 -20.16 10.06
C LEU A 556 1.97 -21.14 10.35
N GLY A 557 2.75 -20.91 11.41
CA GLY A 557 3.94 -21.70 11.75
C GLY A 557 5.02 -21.63 10.67
N ARG A 558 5.17 -20.48 9.98
CA ARG A 558 6.07 -20.32 8.83
C ARG A 558 7.08 -19.22 9.05
N LEU A 559 8.29 -19.43 8.53
CA LEU A 559 9.30 -18.37 8.45
C LEU A 559 8.80 -17.24 7.53
N VAL A 560 8.81 -16.01 8.03
CA VAL A 560 8.57 -14.78 7.28
C VAL A 560 9.92 -14.16 7.00
N GLN A 561 10.41 -14.36 5.79
CA GLN A 561 11.69 -13.78 5.36
C GLN A 561 11.43 -12.40 4.76
N GLY A 562 12.13 -11.38 5.27
CA GLY A 562 12.22 -10.08 4.61
C GLY A 562 12.94 -10.20 3.26
N PRO A 563 12.80 -9.21 2.35
CA PRO A 563 13.73 -9.11 1.23
C PRO A 563 15.17 -9.07 1.77
N SER A 564 16.12 -9.64 1.04
CA SER A 564 17.53 -9.57 1.41
C SER A 564 17.95 -8.10 1.55
N VAL A 565 18.33 -7.70 2.77
CA VAL A 565 18.83 -6.34 3.04
C VAL A 565 20.03 -6.11 2.13
N THR A 566 19.99 -5.06 1.32
CA THR A 566 21.12 -4.72 0.45
C THR A 566 21.98 -3.64 1.09
N THR A 567 23.27 -3.90 1.28
CA THR A 567 24.22 -2.97 1.89
C THR A 567 24.76 -1.95 0.89
N TRP A 568 24.83 -0.69 1.33
CA TRP A 568 25.60 0.35 0.67
C TRP A 568 27.11 0.03 0.80
N PRO A 569 27.99 0.37 -0.17
CA PRO A 569 27.74 1.14 -1.40
C PRO A 569 27.33 0.33 -2.63
N ARG A 570 27.44 -1.01 -2.60
CA ARG A 570 27.30 -1.86 -3.80
C ARG A 570 25.89 -2.44 -4.02
N LEU A 571 24.92 -2.14 -3.13
CA LEU A 571 23.57 -2.72 -3.11
C LEU A 571 23.57 -4.25 -3.17
N ARG A 572 24.56 -4.88 -2.51
CA ARG A 572 24.68 -6.35 -2.43
C ARG A 572 23.94 -6.90 -1.22
N PRO A 573 23.46 -8.15 -1.22
CA PRO A 573 22.87 -8.76 -0.03
C PRO A 573 23.82 -8.69 1.17
N ALA A 574 23.31 -8.36 2.36
CA ALA A 574 24.12 -8.07 3.56
C ALA A 574 24.98 -9.25 4.05
N TYR A 575 24.67 -10.47 3.60
CA TYR A 575 25.44 -11.70 3.89
C TYR A 575 26.56 -11.97 2.87
N ASP A 576 26.64 -11.21 1.78
CA ASP A 576 27.67 -11.33 0.74
C ASP A 576 28.92 -10.54 1.15
N VAL A 577 29.71 -11.13 2.05
CA VAL A 577 30.97 -10.55 2.55
C VAL A 577 31.99 -10.51 1.40
N ASP A 578 32.37 -9.32 0.97
CA ASP A 578 33.30 -9.11 -0.13
C ASP A 578 34.74 -9.44 0.32
N PRO A 579 35.40 -10.48 -0.23
CA PRO A 579 36.77 -10.80 0.15
C PRO A 579 37.79 -9.74 -0.31
N ASP A 580 37.42 -8.88 -1.27
CA ASP A 580 38.32 -7.91 -1.91
C ASP A 580 37.94 -6.44 -1.57
N GLY A 581 37.95 -6.12 -0.27
CA GLY A 581 38.17 -4.75 0.20
C GLY A 581 36.94 -3.85 0.32
N ALA A 582 35.88 -4.32 0.98
CA ALA A 582 35.01 -3.39 1.70
C ALA A 582 35.75 -2.84 2.94
N PRO A 583 35.46 -1.61 3.40
CA PRO A 583 36.00 -1.12 4.68
C PRO A 583 35.38 -1.92 5.84
N ASP A 584 36.22 -2.61 6.61
CA ASP A 584 35.81 -3.47 7.73
C ASP A 584 35.42 -2.64 8.97
N ALA A 585 35.84 -1.37 9.03
CA ALA A 585 35.51 -0.45 10.11
C ALA A 585 34.87 0.85 9.62
N TRP A 586 33.88 1.35 10.36
CA TRP A 586 33.19 2.63 10.10
C TRP A 586 34.15 3.83 9.96
N SER A 587 35.31 3.77 10.63
CA SER A 587 36.38 4.76 10.56
C SER A 587 37.07 4.83 9.18
N GLU A 588 37.08 3.74 8.42
CA GLU A 588 37.77 3.62 7.12
C GLU A 588 36.95 4.22 5.97
N ILE A 589 35.64 4.37 6.15
CA ILE A 589 34.78 5.10 5.21
C ILE A 589 35.12 6.61 5.31
N PRO A 590 35.48 7.31 4.21
CA PRO A 590 35.73 8.75 4.24
C PRO A 590 34.52 9.53 4.76
N PRO A 591 34.69 10.57 5.61
CA PRO A 591 33.56 11.26 6.26
C PRO A 591 32.49 11.78 5.30
N ASN A 592 32.91 12.29 4.14
CA ASN A 592 32.05 12.82 3.08
C ASN A 592 31.28 11.73 2.30
N GLN A 593 31.53 10.45 2.56
CA GLN A 593 30.82 9.32 1.94
C GLN A 593 29.87 8.62 2.91
N ARG A 594 29.91 8.91 4.22
CA ARG A 594 29.12 8.23 5.25
C ARG A 594 27.62 8.51 5.20
N PHE A 595 27.19 9.60 4.54
CA PHE A 595 25.81 10.11 4.61
C PHE A 595 25.22 10.58 3.26
N VAL A 596 25.71 10.06 2.11
CA VAL A 596 25.24 10.53 0.79
C VAL A 596 24.24 9.54 0.15
N PRO A 597 22.92 9.79 0.21
CA PRO A 597 21.94 9.04 -0.57
C PRO A 597 22.02 9.47 -2.05
N GLN A 598 22.75 8.69 -2.85
CA GLN A 598 22.80 8.88 -4.31
C GLN A 598 21.48 8.43 -4.95
N SER A 599 20.63 9.40 -5.28
CA SER A 599 19.79 9.26 -6.48
C SER A 599 20.70 9.23 -7.72
N PRO A 600 20.28 8.65 -8.86
CA PRO A 600 21.11 8.64 -10.07
C PRO A 600 21.53 10.07 -10.47
N VAL A 601 22.82 10.26 -10.75
CA VAL A 601 23.38 11.57 -11.06
C VAL A 601 22.90 12.06 -12.43
N ASP A 602 22.04 13.08 -12.43
CA ASP A 602 21.84 13.93 -13.61
C ASP A 602 23.12 14.79 -13.86
N PRO A 603 23.49 15.04 -15.13
CA PRO A 603 24.72 15.77 -15.46
C PRO A 603 24.61 17.26 -15.12
N LEU A 604 25.43 17.73 -14.17
CA LEU A 604 25.50 19.13 -13.75
C LEU A 604 26.44 19.98 -14.63
N GLU A 605 25.97 21.15 -15.03
CA GLU A 605 26.82 22.28 -15.47
C GLU A 605 27.31 23.09 -14.24
N PRO A 606 28.45 23.81 -14.33
CA PRO A 606 29.21 24.25 -13.16
C PRO A 606 28.68 25.51 -12.44
N GLU A 607 29.01 25.60 -11.16
CA GLU A 607 28.62 26.67 -10.22
C GLU A 607 29.27 28.04 -10.50
N PRO A 608 28.90 29.06 -9.69
CA PRO A 608 29.90 29.49 -8.71
C PRO A 608 29.41 29.95 -7.32
N ALA A 609 30.26 29.62 -6.33
CA ALA A 609 30.70 30.43 -5.17
C ALA A 609 29.84 30.49 -3.89
N ASP A 610 30.28 29.69 -2.92
CA ASP A 610 30.64 30.03 -1.52
C ASP A 610 30.26 31.41 -0.95
N ASP A 611 29.70 31.40 0.26
CA ASP A 611 30.04 32.37 1.33
C ASP A 611 29.71 31.77 2.72
N ASP A 612 30.77 31.31 3.41
CA ASP A 612 31.03 31.21 4.85
C ASP A 612 29.92 31.03 5.92
N CYS A 613 30.09 29.94 6.68
CA CYS A 613 30.19 29.88 8.15
C CYS A 613 29.33 30.78 9.04
N LEU A 614 28.52 30.14 9.91
CA LEU A 614 28.65 30.32 11.36
C LEU A 614 28.45 28.98 12.09
N ASP A 615 29.49 28.56 12.78
CA ASP A 615 29.49 27.49 13.79
C ASP A 615 28.85 27.96 15.11
N ASP A 616 28.95 27.09 16.13
CA ASP A 616 28.74 27.30 17.57
C ASP A 616 27.29 27.18 18.11
N CYS A 617 26.99 25.97 18.62
CA CYS A 617 26.62 25.80 20.03
C CYS A 617 26.93 24.36 20.50
N ASP A 618 27.73 24.26 21.57
CA ASP A 618 28.31 23.02 22.11
C ASP A 618 27.34 22.13 22.93
N ASP A 619 27.88 20.97 23.32
CA ASP A 619 27.37 20.03 24.31
C ASP A 619 26.95 20.69 25.65
N ASP A 620 25.66 21.01 25.81
CA ASP A 620 24.90 20.94 27.08
C ASP A 620 23.40 21.22 26.81
N CYS A 621 22.59 20.18 26.66
CA CYS A 621 21.15 20.28 26.33
C CYS A 621 20.25 19.54 27.35
N GLU A 622 20.24 19.99 28.60
CA GLU A 622 19.31 19.49 29.64
C GLU A 622 17.86 20.05 29.53
N ASP A 623 17.55 20.90 28.55
CA ASP A 623 16.21 21.51 28.40
C ASP A 623 15.76 21.64 26.91
N CYS A 624 15.90 20.55 26.14
CA CYS A 624 15.43 20.53 24.74
C CYS A 624 13.90 20.39 24.65
N GLY A 625 13.22 21.50 24.34
CA GLY A 625 11.77 21.57 24.11
C GLY A 625 11.27 20.92 22.80
N CYS A 626 11.93 19.89 22.27
CA CYS A 626 11.44 19.17 21.08
C CYS A 626 10.20 18.32 21.44
N GLY A 627 9.02 18.83 21.10
CA GLY A 627 7.71 18.28 21.53
C GLY A 627 7.31 16.94 20.92
N CYS A 628 8.02 15.86 21.28
CA CYS A 628 7.89 14.54 20.66
C CYS A 628 7.40 13.41 21.60
N HIS A 629 6.45 13.68 22.52
CA HIS A 629 5.71 12.61 23.22
C HIS A 629 4.20 12.90 23.38
N GLY A 630 3.39 12.01 22.83
CA GLY A 630 1.92 12.12 22.80
C GLY A 630 1.23 11.59 24.05
N PHE A 631 0.98 12.47 25.03
CA PHE A 631 -0.01 12.25 26.11
C PHE A 631 -0.83 13.54 26.38
N GLN A 632 -1.26 14.21 25.30
CA GLN A 632 -1.62 15.64 25.31
C GLN A 632 -2.91 16.04 26.05
N VAL A 633 -3.82 15.12 26.38
CA VAL A 633 -5.07 15.47 27.09
C VAL A 633 -4.92 15.44 28.62
N ALA A 634 -4.00 14.63 29.17
CA ALA A 634 -3.71 14.63 30.61
C ALA A 634 -2.62 15.66 30.97
N HIS A 635 -1.58 15.79 30.13
CA HIS A 635 -0.43 16.66 30.43
C HIS A 635 -0.76 18.17 30.34
N SER A 636 -1.68 18.60 29.49
CA SER A 636 -2.07 20.02 29.39
C SER A 636 -2.75 20.52 30.67
N ALA A 637 -3.65 19.72 31.26
CA ALA A 637 -4.24 20.01 32.57
C ALA A 637 -3.19 20.01 33.70
N LEU A 638 -2.27 19.04 33.69
CA LEU A 638 -1.24 18.89 34.72
C LEU A 638 -0.14 19.97 34.61
N ALA A 639 0.21 20.42 33.39
CA ALA A 639 1.12 21.53 33.15
C ALA A 639 0.48 22.88 33.48
N ARG A 640 -0.82 23.07 33.18
CA ARG A 640 -1.58 24.23 33.67
C ARG A 640 -1.60 24.27 35.19
N PHE A 641 -1.88 23.15 35.86
CA PHE A 641 -1.86 23.06 37.31
C PHE A 641 -0.46 23.30 37.91
N ARG A 642 0.61 22.69 37.35
CA ARG A 642 1.99 22.90 37.80
C ARG A 642 2.45 24.35 37.67
N ALA A 643 2.10 25.04 36.59
CA ALA A 643 2.47 26.45 36.41
C ALA A 643 1.61 27.40 37.26
N ILE A 644 0.35 27.08 37.54
CA ILE A 644 -0.45 27.78 38.56
C ILE A 644 0.19 27.60 39.96
N LEU A 645 0.68 26.40 40.28
CA LEU A 645 1.48 26.14 41.49
C LEU A 645 2.90 26.75 41.45
N ALA A 646 3.36 27.24 40.30
CA ALA A 646 4.63 27.96 40.15
C ALA A 646 4.46 29.49 40.28
N ASP A 647 3.22 30.00 40.25
CA ASP A 647 2.93 31.41 40.47
C ASP A 647 3.40 31.85 41.88
N LYS A 648 4.07 33.00 41.94
CA LYS A 648 4.70 33.48 43.18
C LYS A 648 3.68 33.88 44.25
N ASP A 649 2.54 34.45 43.86
CA ASP A 649 1.47 34.84 44.78
C ASP A 649 0.80 33.57 45.37
N VAL A 650 0.61 32.53 44.53
CA VAL A 650 0.10 31.22 44.95
C VAL A 650 1.08 30.51 45.88
N GLN A 651 2.38 30.48 45.55
CA GLN A 651 3.40 29.86 46.41
C GLN A 651 3.59 30.59 47.74
N GLU A 652 3.57 31.92 47.77
CA GLU A 652 3.72 32.68 49.02
C GLU A 652 2.54 32.44 49.97
N ARG A 653 1.30 32.40 49.43
CA ARG A 653 0.11 32.07 50.21
C ARG A 653 0.11 30.61 50.68
N ALA A 654 0.50 29.67 49.82
CA ALA A 654 0.63 28.25 50.17
C ALA A 654 1.69 28.01 51.27
N ARG A 655 2.80 28.75 51.25
CA ARG A 655 3.84 28.67 52.31
C ARG A 655 3.33 29.23 53.64
N LYS A 656 2.67 30.40 53.65
CA LYS A 656 2.05 30.95 54.88
C LYS A 656 1.07 29.95 55.51
N LEU A 657 0.20 29.35 54.68
CA LEU A 657 -0.74 28.32 55.12
C LEU A 657 -0.04 27.08 55.71
N ALA A 658 1.14 26.71 55.21
CA ALA A 658 1.93 25.58 55.70
C ALA A 658 2.74 25.91 56.98
N ASP A 659 3.27 27.12 57.09
CA ASP A 659 4.00 27.59 58.28
C ASP A 659 3.07 27.72 59.50
N ASP A 660 1.81 28.10 59.29
CA ASP A 660 0.79 28.18 60.34
C ASP A 660 0.27 26.79 60.83
N TRP A 661 0.64 25.68 60.16
CA TRP A 661 0.15 24.32 60.44
C TRP A 661 1.26 23.24 60.55
N PRO A 662 2.10 23.28 61.60
CA PRO A 662 3.18 22.29 61.79
C PRO A 662 2.67 20.85 62.04
N GLU A 663 1.46 20.66 62.55
CA GLU A 663 0.90 19.33 62.89
C GLU A 663 0.49 18.50 61.65
N LEU A 664 0.39 19.12 60.47
CA LEU A 664 -0.06 18.46 59.23
C LEU A 664 0.94 17.40 58.68
N ARG A 665 2.16 17.32 59.23
CA ARG A 665 3.19 16.36 58.79
C ARG A 665 3.11 14.97 59.44
N GLU A 666 2.44 14.80 60.59
CA GLU A 666 2.42 13.52 61.32
C GLU A 666 1.12 12.72 61.18
N LEU A 667 0.05 13.29 60.60
CA LEU A 667 -1.28 12.65 60.55
C LEU A 667 -1.86 12.61 59.13
N ALA A 668 -1.28 11.73 58.30
CA ALA A 668 -1.76 11.43 56.95
C ALA A 668 -2.78 10.27 56.90
N ASP A 669 -3.56 10.02 57.96
CA ASP A 669 -4.56 8.94 57.96
C ASP A 669 -5.93 9.32 58.61
N SER A 670 -6.87 9.63 57.72
CA SER A 670 -8.33 9.66 57.90
C SER A 670 -9.03 10.83 58.65
N ARG A 671 -9.96 11.47 57.91
CA ARG A 671 -11.13 12.28 58.37
C ARG A 671 -10.89 13.64 59.08
N PHE A 672 -10.11 14.55 58.49
CA PHE A 672 -10.11 15.97 58.87
C PHE A 672 -10.46 16.91 57.70
N VAL A 673 -11.76 17.12 57.44
CA VAL A 673 -12.28 18.05 56.40
C VAL A 673 -13.33 19.03 56.96
N LYS A 674 -13.49 19.12 58.29
CA LYS A 674 -14.55 19.94 58.94
C LYS A 674 -14.05 21.11 59.80
N THR A 675 -12.75 21.41 59.74
CA THR A 675 -12.10 22.42 60.59
C THR A 675 -11.05 23.26 59.83
N LEU A 676 -11.15 23.32 58.50
CA LEU A 676 -10.49 24.37 57.73
C LEU A 676 -11.24 25.69 57.95
N ARG A 677 -10.55 26.74 58.40
CA ARG A 677 -11.11 28.10 58.40
C ARG A 677 -11.37 28.51 56.95
N SER A 678 -12.59 28.97 56.66
CA SER A 678 -13.00 29.31 55.28
C SER A 678 -12.08 30.34 54.65
N ASP A 679 -11.71 31.36 55.41
CA ASP A 679 -11.22 32.62 54.86
C ASP A 679 -9.80 32.48 54.29
N GLU A 680 -8.92 31.74 54.97
CA GLU A 680 -7.54 31.44 54.53
C GLU A 680 -7.52 30.53 53.28
N LEU A 681 -8.41 29.53 53.22
CA LEU A 681 -8.58 28.68 52.05
C LEU A 681 -9.16 29.46 50.86
N GLN A 682 -10.10 30.37 51.13
CA GLN A 682 -10.74 31.21 50.13
C GLN A 682 -9.76 32.27 49.57
N ASP A 683 -8.83 32.76 50.39
CA ASP A 683 -7.71 33.59 49.95
C ASP A 683 -6.71 32.83 49.05
N LEU A 684 -6.47 31.55 49.29
CA LEU A 684 -5.65 30.71 48.40
C LEU A 684 -6.36 30.48 47.06
N LEU A 685 -7.65 30.10 47.08
CA LEU A 685 -8.46 29.89 45.88
C LEU A 685 -8.58 31.16 45.04
N THR A 686 -8.78 32.32 45.67
CA THR A 686 -8.83 33.62 44.98
C THR A 686 -7.49 33.94 44.28
N ALA A 687 -6.35 33.59 44.89
CA ALA A 687 -5.05 33.78 44.24
C ALA A 687 -4.83 32.83 43.06
N VAL A 688 -5.30 31.58 43.17
CA VAL A 688 -5.30 30.61 42.06
C VAL A 688 -6.15 31.09 40.88
N ASP A 689 -7.34 31.64 41.15
CA ASP A 689 -8.21 32.21 40.11
C ASP A 689 -7.57 33.42 39.42
N VAL A 690 -6.91 34.31 40.18
CA VAL A 690 -6.18 35.46 39.62
C VAL A 690 -4.97 35.03 38.78
N ALA A 691 -4.21 34.02 39.23
CA ALA A 691 -3.08 33.47 38.47
C ALA A 691 -3.56 32.82 37.16
N ASN A 692 -4.68 32.09 37.19
CA ASN A 692 -5.31 31.51 36.02
C ASN A 692 -5.81 32.57 35.03
N ALA A 693 -6.38 33.67 35.53
CA ALA A 693 -6.86 34.79 34.71
C ALA A 693 -5.71 35.56 34.02
N ARG A 694 -4.57 35.78 34.68
CA ARG A 694 -3.38 36.39 34.04
C ARG A 694 -2.88 35.51 32.89
N ARG A 695 -2.81 34.20 33.12
CA ARG A 695 -2.35 33.25 32.10
C ARG A 695 -3.24 33.21 30.86
N THR A 696 -4.57 33.28 31.01
CA THR A 696 -5.47 33.31 29.84
C THR A 696 -5.37 34.62 29.05
N GLU A 697 -4.97 35.73 29.69
CA GLU A 697 -4.61 36.96 28.97
C GLU A 697 -3.29 36.80 28.20
N ASP A 698 -2.26 36.17 28.79
CA ASP A 698 -0.98 35.90 28.13
C ASP A 698 -1.11 34.93 26.94
N GLU A 699 -1.85 33.81 27.09
CA GLU A 699 -2.15 32.85 26.01
C GLU A 699 -2.86 33.56 24.82
N VAL A 700 -3.70 34.57 25.08
CA VAL A 700 -4.37 35.39 24.03
C VAL A 700 -3.44 36.43 23.40
N VAL A 701 -2.37 36.86 24.08
CA VAL A 701 -1.33 37.72 23.50
C VAL A 701 -0.40 36.91 22.60
N GLU A 702 -0.04 35.70 23.01
CA GLU A 702 0.78 34.75 22.25
C GLU A 702 0.08 34.32 20.95
N GLU A 703 -1.19 33.88 21.02
CA GLU A 703 -2.01 33.53 19.83
C GLU A 703 -2.18 34.71 18.85
N ARG A 704 -2.10 35.96 19.34
CA ARG A 704 -2.09 37.17 18.49
C ARG A 704 -0.74 37.44 17.85
N ALA A 705 0.36 37.06 18.49
CA ALA A 705 1.71 37.17 17.94
C ALA A 705 1.91 36.13 16.82
N GLU A 706 1.57 34.86 17.06
CA GLU A 706 1.63 33.79 16.04
C GLU A 706 0.81 34.13 14.78
N ARG A 707 -0.43 34.62 14.97
CA ARG A 707 -1.27 35.09 13.84
C ARG A 707 -0.69 36.30 13.10
N ALA A 708 0.14 37.11 13.75
CA ALA A 708 0.83 38.23 13.10
C ALA A 708 2.05 37.73 12.31
N GLU A 709 2.78 36.75 12.84
CA GLU A 709 3.94 36.10 12.22
C GLU A 709 3.55 35.31 10.97
N ALA A 710 2.57 34.40 11.07
CA ALA A 710 2.03 33.66 9.92
C ALA A 710 1.46 34.58 8.81
N LYS A 711 1.10 35.82 9.15
CA LYS A 711 0.66 36.85 8.20
C LYS A 711 1.82 37.62 7.55
N VAL A 712 2.99 37.65 8.19
CA VAL A 712 4.25 38.14 7.62
C VAL A 712 4.86 37.08 6.72
N GLU A 713 4.90 35.82 7.15
CA GLU A 713 5.41 34.68 6.37
C GLU A 713 4.68 34.52 5.04
N ARG A 714 3.34 34.43 5.06
CA ARG A 714 2.52 34.42 3.83
C ARG A 714 2.74 35.63 2.93
N ARG A 715 3.22 36.76 3.46
CA ARG A 715 3.55 37.95 2.67
C ARG A 715 4.95 37.89 2.06
N ILE A 716 5.85 37.08 2.61
CA ILE A 716 7.17 36.79 2.05
C ILE A 716 6.97 35.84 0.86
N GLU A 717 6.24 34.73 1.03
CA GLU A 717 5.87 33.81 -0.06
C GLU A 717 5.20 34.55 -1.24
N ASP A 718 4.21 35.41 -0.95
CA ASP A 718 3.50 36.24 -1.95
C ASP A 718 4.42 37.20 -2.73
N LEU A 719 5.57 37.58 -2.15
CA LEU A 719 6.58 38.45 -2.77
C LEU A 719 7.61 37.64 -3.56
N GLU A 720 7.99 36.45 -3.09
CA GLU A 720 8.90 35.53 -3.77
C GLU A 720 8.27 35.01 -5.06
N ILE A 721 7.02 34.53 -5.02
CA ILE A 721 6.25 34.12 -6.21
C ILE A 721 6.18 35.28 -7.24
N ARG A 722 6.03 36.52 -6.78
CA ARG A 722 6.03 37.70 -7.69
C ARG A 722 7.42 38.01 -8.25
N ALA A 723 8.49 37.76 -7.50
CA ALA A 723 9.86 37.93 -7.98
C ALA A 723 10.21 36.88 -9.05
N GLU A 724 9.83 35.61 -8.85
CA GLU A 724 10.00 34.54 -9.84
C GLU A 724 9.24 34.82 -11.13
N VAL A 725 7.97 35.20 -11.05
CA VAL A 725 7.15 35.56 -12.23
C VAL A 725 7.79 36.73 -13.00
N ALA A 726 8.33 37.73 -12.31
CA ALA A 726 9.04 38.85 -12.93
C ALA A 726 10.35 38.41 -13.60
N LEU A 727 11.11 37.49 -12.99
CA LEU A 727 12.34 36.93 -13.54
C LEU A 727 12.06 36.08 -14.80
N GLN A 728 11.05 35.22 -14.76
CA GLN A 728 10.63 34.46 -15.95
C GLN A 728 10.17 35.38 -17.10
N ALA A 729 9.45 36.46 -16.80
CA ALA A 729 9.05 37.44 -17.81
C ALA A 729 10.27 38.12 -18.46
N ALA A 730 11.28 38.50 -17.66
CA ALA A 730 12.53 39.07 -18.17
C ALA A 730 13.31 38.08 -19.06
N LEU A 731 13.37 36.80 -18.68
CA LEU A 731 14.02 35.75 -19.49
C LEU A 731 13.30 35.51 -20.82
N ARG A 732 11.96 35.54 -20.87
CA ARG A 732 11.17 35.45 -22.11
C ARG A 732 11.46 36.63 -23.04
N ALA A 733 11.41 37.86 -22.52
CA ALA A 733 11.74 39.06 -23.29
C ALA A 733 13.17 39.05 -23.86
N ARG A 734 14.13 38.47 -23.14
CA ARG A 734 15.50 38.27 -23.65
C ARG A 734 15.54 37.30 -24.84
N LYS A 735 14.87 36.15 -24.75
CA LYS A 735 14.80 35.14 -25.84
C LYS A 735 14.12 35.69 -27.09
N GLU A 736 13.07 36.50 -26.93
CA GLU A 736 12.42 37.19 -28.06
C GLU A 736 13.35 38.19 -28.75
N LEU A 737 14.15 38.94 -27.97
CA LEU A 737 15.14 39.88 -28.50
C LEU A 737 16.31 39.17 -29.21
N GLU A 738 16.71 37.99 -28.75
CA GLU A 738 17.70 37.14 -29.43
C GLU A 738 17.15 36.58 -30.76
N ARG A 739 15.92 36.04 -30.79
CA ARG A 739 15.25 35.64 -32.05
C ARG A 739 15.10 36.79 -33.05
N ALA A 740 14.76 37.99 -32.57
CA ALA A 740 14.66 39.18 -33.42
C ALA A 740 16.02 39.57 -34.04
N LYS A 741 17.15 39.31 -33.35
CA LYS A 741 18.49 39.52 -33.89
C LYS A 741 18.87 38.47 -34.94
N GLU A 742 18.50 37.20 -34.73
CA GLU A 742 18.73 36.14 -35.72
C GLU A 742 17.97 36.40 -37.02
N LEU A 743 16.69 36.78 -36.93
CA LEU A 743 15.87 37.17 -38.10
C LEU A 743 16.37 38.44 -38.80
N ALA A 744 17.10 39.30 -38.10
CA ALA A 744 17.73 40.50 -38.67
C ALA A 744 19.11 40.23 -39.30
N LYS A 745 19.65 39.00 -39.21
CA LYS A 745 20.92 38.65 -39.85
C LYS A 745 20.71 38.54 -41.37
N PRO A 746 21.37 39.36 -42.20
CA PRO A 746 21.18 39.32 -43.64
C PRO A 746 21.60 37.96 -44.19
N ARG A 747 20.70 37.33 -44.96
CA ARG A 747 20.92 36.03 -45.60
C ARG A 747 21.92 36.21 -46.74
N GLU A 748 23.04 35.50 -46.67
CA GLU A 748 24.04 35.49 -47.75
C GLU A 748 23.42 34.87 -49.03
N PRO A 749 23.76 35.38 -50.23
CA PRO A 749 23.24 34.85 -51.48
C PRO A 749 23.86 33.48 -51.79
N GLU A 750 23.02 32.47 -52.00
CA GLU A 750 23.45 31.16 -52.50
C GLU A 750 23.90 31.23 -53.98
N PRO A 751 24.88 30.41 -54.40
CA PRO A 751 25.39 30.42 -55.78
C PRO A 751 24.42 29.76 -56.76
N ASP A 752 24.40 30.28 -57.98
CA ASP A 752 23.48 29.90 -59.05
C ASP A 752 23.54 28.40 -59.42
N GLN A 753 22.38 27.78 -59.64
CA GLN A 753 22.24 26.54 -60.38
C GLN A 753 21.50 26.80 -61.70
N GLU A 754 22.01 26.20 -62.77
CA GLU A 754 21.70 26.54 -64.16
C GLU A 754 20.29 26.09 -64.56
N ALA A 755 19.58 26.97 -65.28
CA ALA A 755 18.22 26.70 -65.73
C ALA A 755 18.20 26.13 -67.15
N GLU A 756 17.55 24.98 -67.33
CA GLU A 756 17.24 24.41 -68.65
C GLU A 756 16.03 25.12 -69.26
N VAL A 757 16.04 25.34 -70.58
CA VAL A 757 15.13 26.26 -71.28
C VAL A 757 14.09 25.50 -72.10
N GLU A 758 12.80 25.76 -71.88
CA GLU A 758 11.77 25.46 -72.88
C GLU A 758 10.68 26.57 -72.94
N ALA A 759 9.96 26.64 -74.06
CA ALA A 759 9.57 27.91 -74.68
C ALA A 759 8.10 28.38 -74.48
N VAL A 760 7.89 29.65 -74.86
CA VAL A 760 6.70 30.50 -74.62
C VAL A 760 5.77 30.52 -75.86
N PRO A 761 4.46 30.76 -75.70
CA PRO A 761 3.82 32.00 -76.22
C PRO A 761 2.84 32.63 -75.18
N GLN A 762 2.98 33.89 -74.72
CA GLN A 762 2.57 35.18 -75.34
C GLN A 762 1.08 35.20 -75.76
N GLU A 763 0.17 36.09 -75.32
CA GLU A 763 0.14 37.55 -75.01
C GLU A 763 -1.08 37.90 -74.09
N PRO A 764 -1.48 39.17 -73.80
CA PRO A 764 -0.73 40.34 -73.29
C PRO A 764 -1.37 41.00 -72.02
N ALA A 765 -0.69 41.97 -71.40
CA ALA A 765 -1.15 42.72 -70.20
C ALA A 765 -2.12 43.90 -70.55
N PRO A 766 -2.69 44.67 -69.57
CA PRO A 766 -1.90 45.76 -68.94
C PRO A 766 -2.31 46.33 -67.55
N PHE A 767 -1.39 47.16 -67.00
CA PHE A 767 -1.58 48.40 -66.20
C PHE A 767 -1.74 48.46 -64.65
N LEU A 768 -0.91 49.37 -64.08
CA LEU A 768 -1.05 50.27 -62.91
C LEU A 768 -1.24 49.62 -61.51
N ALA A 769 -0.31 49.75 -60.55
CA ALA A 769 0.29 50.94 -59.92
C ALA A 769 -0.66 51.75 -59.02
N VAL A 770 -0.56 51.57 -57.70
CA VAL A 770 -0.90 52.57 -56.66
C VAL A 770 0.13 52.49 -55.53
N ALA A 771 0.60 53.66 -55.09
CA ALA A 771 1.42 53.83 -53.89
C ALA A 771 0.63 54.59 -52.81
N ASN A 772 1.26 54.69 -51.61
CA ASN A 772 1.14 55.77 -50.61
C ASN A 772 0.14 55.69 -49.44
N GLN A 773 0.66 56.20 -48.30
CA GLN A 773 0.00 56.79 -47.12
C GLN A 773 -0.62 55.80 -46.10
N LEU A 774 -0.56 56.02 -44.77
CA LEU A 774 -0.26 57.21 -43.93
C LEU A 774 0.77 56.89 -42.82
N LYS A 775 1.78 57.74 -42.53
CA LYS A 775 1.81 58.76 -41.44
C LYS A 775 1.14 58.32 -40.12
N ALA A 776 1.85 57.99 -39.03
CA ALA A 776 2.81 58.76 -38.21
C ALA A 776 2.17 59.73 -37.18
N THR A 777 2.32 59.41 -35.88
CA THR A 777 2.33 60.36 -34.75
C THR A 777 3.17 59.83 -33.58
N SER A 778 4.17 60.60 -33.13
CA SER A 778 4.72 60.57 -31.77
C SER A 778 4.26 61.85 -31.05
N PRO A 779 4.15 61.88 -29.70
CA PRO A 779 5.30 62.12 -28.82
C PRO A 779 5.20 61.26 -27.52
N ALA A 780 5.90 61.44 -26.39
CA ALA A 780 6.84 62.48 -25.92
C ALA A 780 7.88 61.93 -24.93
N LYS A 781 8.97 62.67 -24.69
CA LYS A 781 9.88 62.48 -23.54
C LYS A 781 9.28 63.07 -22.26
N ARG A 782 9.35 62.39 -21.10
CA ARG A 782 9.49 63.07 -19.79
C ARG A 782 10.00 62.18 -18.64
N THR A 783 10.80 62.82 -17.77
CA THR A 783 11.10 62.48 -16.36
C THR A 783 11.81 61.17 -15.99
N ALA A 784 13.11 61.09 -16.30
CA ALA A 784 14.05 60.35 -15.46
C ALA A 784 14.44 61.18 -14.20
N LYS A 785 13.69 61.06 -13.09
CA LYS A 785 14.09 61.61 -11.77
C LYS A 785 13.28 61.09 -10.57
N LYS A 786 13.34 59.79 -10.23
CA LYS A 786 12.65 59.28 -9.00
C LYS A 786 13.24 58.07 -8.26
N THR A 787 14.45 57.60 -8.58
CA THR A 787 15.07 56.39 -7.99
C THR A 787 16.12 56.63 -6.90
N ALA A 788 16.39 57.89 -6.51
CA ALA A 788 17.39 58.23 -5.48
C ALA A 788 16.81 58.53 -4.07
N ALA A 789 15.49 58.54 -3.89
CA ALA A 789 14.83 59.08 -2.68
C ALA A 789 14.17 58.03 -1.75
N ARG A 790 14.36 56.72 -2.00
CA ARG A 790 13.68 55.65 -1.23
C ARG A 790 14.60 54.82 -0.34
N LYS A 791 15.93 54.92 -0.48
CA LYS A 791 16.93 54.25 0.39
C LYS A 791 17.25 54.98 1.71
N THR A 792 16.74 56.20 1.91
CA THR A 792 16.97 57.02 3.12
C THR A 792 15.82 57.02 4.13
N ALA A 793 14.67 56.41 3.82
CA ALA A 793 13.52 56.34 4.74
C ALA A 793 13.56 55.14 5.70
N ALA A 794 14.21 54.03 5.31
CA ALA A 794 14.26 52.80 6.12
C ALA A 794 15.22 52.89 7.32
N LYS A 795 16.27 53.73 7.25
CA LYS A 795 17.33 53.81 8.27
C LYS A 795 16.98 54.71 9.48
N THR A 796 15.81 55.36 9.46
CA THR A 796 15.38 56.32 10.49
C THR A 796 14.33 55.76 11.46
N VAL A 797 13.67 54.64 11.14
CA VAL A 797 12.67 54.00 12.03
C VAL A 797 13.32 53.10 13.09
N ALA A 798 14.39 52.38 12.72
CA ALA A 798 15.11 51.48 13.64
C ALA A 798 15.84 52.22 14.80
N LYS A 799 16.03 53.53 14.71
CA LYS A 799 16.75 54.33 15.74
C LYS A 799 15.83 55.03 16.75
N THR A 800 14.51 54.86 16.64
CA THR A 800 13.52 55.58 17.47
C THR A 800 12.84 54.70 18.53
N VAL A 801 12.95 53.36 18.43
CA VAL A 801 12.40 52.42 19.42
C VAL A 801 13.39 52.17 20.57
N ALA A 802 14.69 52.03 20.26
CA ALA A 802 15.76 51.75 21.24
C ALA A 802 16.12 52.93 22.19
N LYS A 803 15.29 53.99 22.27
CA LYS A 803 15.53 55.16 23.14
C LYS A 803 14.36 55.52 24.07
N LYS A 804 13.37 54.62 24.23
CA LYS A 804 12.16 54.89 25.02
C LYS A 804 12.01 54.05 26.30
N THR A 805 12.95 53.17 26.60
CA THR A 805 12.94 52.28 27.80
C THR A 805 14.00 52.61 28.85
N ALA A 806 14.67 53.77 28.74
CA ALA A 806 15.66 54.23 29.70
C ALA A 806 15.30 55.61 30.31
N GLY A 807 14.62 55.58 31.47
CA GLY A 807 14.70 56.69 32.44
C GLY A 807 13.40 57.37 32.91
N SER A 808 12.74 56.79 33.92
CA SER A 808 12.23 57.55 35.09
C SER A 808 11.97 56.57 36.25
N ARG A 809 12.94 56.36 37.14
CA ARG A 809 12.98 56.99 38.49
C ARG A 809 11.64 56.92 39.23
N GLY A 810 11.55 56.09 40.27
CA GLY A 810 10.61 56.30 41.37
C GLY A 810 11.10 57.38 42.34
N ARG A 811 10.25 57.72 43.34
CA ARG A 811 10.57 57.90 44.79
C ARG A 811 9.42 58.65 45.50
N ARG A 812 9.14 58.26 46.75
CA ARG A 812 8.19 58.86 47.73
C ARG A 812 6.71 58.54 47.43
N SER A 813 5.86 58.37 48.45
CA SER A 813 6.05 58.50 49.92
C SER A 813 5.32 57.38 50.65
#